data_AF-A0AAE6EQS4-F1
#
_entry.id   AF-A0AAE6EQS4-F1
#
_cell.length_a   1.000
_cell.length_b   1.000
_cell.length_c   1.000
_cell.angle_alpha   90.00
_cell.angle_beta   90.00
_cell.angle_gamma   90.00
#
_symmetry.space_group_name_H-M   'P 1'
#
loop_
_entity.id
_entity.type
_entity.pdbx_description
1 polymer ?
#
loop_
_entity_poly.entity_id
_entity_poly.type
_entity_poly.pdbx_seq_one_letter_code
_entity_poly.pdbx_strand_id
1 'polypeptide(L)'
;MLLNLILANATQVTEAFNVEGLIRDLAFLLILGAVTTLLFKWLKQPVVLGYIVAGFLASPNFEYLPSVTTEDNIEFWAQLGIVVLLFSLGLEFSFKKLVNAGGSAVVTALFIVCGMMGAGFAVGHMLGFSHINSLFLGGMLSMSSTTIIIKAFTDLNLRHRKFASLVFAVLIVEDLFAVLMMVVLSSIAINSSVEGGEMLYSVSKLAFFLIIWFVVGVFALPSLLNSQRRFLNSETLLIISMGLCLGMAVFSVACGFSLALGAFVMGSILAGTSFAERIERVTIPVKDLFGSIFFISVGMMVDPAIIAHYWLPILILSAVVICGMIFFGTTGMLLTGQSLRVAIESGFSLTQIGEFAFIIASLGMSLGVLDAQIYPIVVAVSVVTTFTTPYFIRMADPTANFVEAHLPRRLHFLINRYTEEATTSASATRQLWHSLFKRYLWRVVLYSIVLIAMSLISLDYIVPTFTGLFPNWGRLFATVVSLLLMAPFLLAMTYPASKKTERERLIAANARYDVPLIVMTIVRLLIAMTILVYLLSSIYSMKVGWTIGVGLFFILVLSFSKSAHKRMVRIESRFIDNLNERELRRSGAKNRLVPNMHLAYMTVGYKCPFVGEQLKNSGLRSRFGVSVASIQRGGDLIMVPGAEERVFPGDVLGVIGTDDEIQKLLPVVEAADDEAPEVSADDIRLTGVRLKASSPLIGKTIVSSNFRNVWESLLVSVQRDGDYLQPDPSIVFSEGDTIWAVGSVKRLADIEG
;
A
#
# COMPACT_ATOMS: atom_id res chain seq x y z
N MET A 1 -27.63 -39.55 21.79
CA MET A 1 -26.23 -39.85 22.20
C MET A 1 -25.25 -38.79 21.66
N LEU A 2 -25.23 -38.48 20.36
CA LEU A 2 -24.41 -37.38 19.78
C LEU A 2 -24.78 -35.98 20.30
N LEU A 3 -26.07 -35.68 20.50
CA LEU A 3 -26.50 -34.38 21.04
C LEU A 3 -26.10 -34.19 22.52
N ASN A 4 -26.09 -35.28 23.31
CA ASN A 4 -25.62 -35.24 24.70
C ASN A 4 -24.09 -35.18 24.80
N LEU A 5 -23.34 -35.62 23.79
CA LEU A 5 -21.89 -35.45 23.71
C LEU A 5 -21.50 -34.01 23.34
N ILE A 6 -22.30 -33.36 22.50
CA ILE A 6 -22.15 -31.92 22.16
C ILE A 6 -22.55 -31.04 23.36
N LEU A 7 -23.61 -31.40 24.07
CA LEU A 7 -24.05 -30.68 25.28
C LEU A 7 -23.16 -30.96 26.50
N ALA A 8 -22.61 -32.17 26.65
CA ALA A 8 -21.65 -32.49 27.72
C ALA A 8 -20.29 -31.80 27.51
N ASN A 9 -19.83 -31.66 26.26
CA ASN A 9 -18.68 -30.82 25.94
C ASN A 9 -18.99 -29.32 26.14
N ALA A 10 -20.23 -28.88 25.90
CA ALA A 10 -20.62 -27.49 26.19
C ALA A 10 -20.63 -27.17 27.70
N THR A 11 -20.85 -28.17 28.57
CA THR A 11 -20.80 -27.99 30.03
C THR A 11 -19.39 -28.09 30.63
N GLN A 12 -18.42 -28.71 29.94
CA GLN A 12 -17.02 -28.79 30.38
C GLN A 12 -16.10 -27.67 29.83
N VAL A 13 -16.57 -26.87 28.87
CA VAL A 13 -15.82 -25.71 28.32
C VAL A 13 -16.18 -24.40 29.06
N THR A 14 -16.57 -24.51 30.34
CA THR A 14 -16.67 -23.36 31.24
C THR A 14 -15.34 -23.07 31.94
N GLU A 15 -14.22 -23.12 31.21
CA GLU A 15 -13.21 -22.08 31.43
C GLU A 15 -13.84 -20.82 30.85
N ALA A 16 -14.48 -20.04 31.72
CA ALA A 16 -15.25 -18.88 31.33
C ALA A 16 -14.39 -17.97 30.46
N PHE A 17 -14.68 -17.92 29.16
CA PHE A 17 -14.24 -16.84 28.28
C PHE A 17 -14.70 -15.56 28.97
N ASN A 18 -13.79 -14.86 29.64
CA ASN A 18 -14.13 -13.75 30.52
C ASN A 18 -14.43 -12.53 29.66
N VAL A 19 -15.61 -12.50 29.06
CA VAL A 19 -16.08 -11.41 28.18
C VAL A 19 -16.00 -10.08 28.92
N GLU A 20 -16.31 -10.05 30.21
CA GLU A 20 -16.18 -8.87 31.06
C GLU A 20 -14.72 -8.42 31.19
N GLY A 21 -13.78 -9.36 31.37
CA GLY A 21 -12.34 -9.11 31.38
C GLY A 21 -11.83 -8.55 30.05
N LEU A 22 -12.24 -9.15 28.93
CA LEU A 22 -11.82 -8.72 27.59
C LEU A 22 -12.32 -7.29 27.28
N ILE A 23 -13.57 -6.97 27.64
CA ILE A 23 -14.14 -5.62 27.46
C ILE A 23 -13.44 -4.61 28.38
N ARG A 24 -13.18 -4.97 29.65
CA ARG A 24 -12.46 -4.13 30.60
C ARG A 24 -11.06 -3.81 30.10
N ASP A 25 -10.34 -4.83 29.62
CA ASP A 25 -8.99 -4.70 29.07
C ASP A 25 -9.02 -3.77 27.86
N LEU A 26 -9.95 -3.98 26.92
CA LEU A 26 -10.10 -3.09 25.77
C LEU A 26 -10.35 -1.63 26.18
N ALA A 27 -11.28 -1.40 27.11
CA ALA A 27 -11.59 -0.05 27.58
C ALA A 27 -10.37 0.62 28.20
N PHE A 28 -9.61 -0.10 29.03
CA PHE A 28 -8.39 0.40 29.63
C PHE A 28 -7.32 0.73 28.59
N LEU A 29 -7.07 -0.18 27.63
CA LEU A 29 -6.08 0.02 26.57
C LEU A 29 -6.41 1.26 25.72
N LEU A 30 -7.68 1.45 25.36
CA LEU A 30 -8.10 2.60 24.55
C LEU A 30 -7.97 3.93 25.32
N ILE A 31 -8.35 3.97 26.60
CA ILE A 31 -8.22 5.17 27.42
C ILE A 31 -6.74 5.52 27.62
N LEU A 32 -5.93 4.54 27.99
CA LEU A 32 -4.49 4.75 28.20
C LEU A 32 -3.80 5.17 26.90
N GLY A 33 -4.09 4.48 25.80
CA GLY A 33 -3.60 4.82 24.47
C GLY A 33 -4.00 6.23 24.03
N ALA A 34 -5.22 6.69 24.33
CA ALA A 34 -5.64 8.06 24.05
C ALA A 34 -4.83 9.08 24.84
N VAL A 35 -4.64 8.86 26.15
CA VAL A 35 -3.86 9.75 27.02
C VAL A 35 -2.39 9.84 26.57
N THR A 36 -1.73 8.71 26.36
CA THR A 36 -0.32 8.70 25.94
C THR A 36 -0.15 9.29 24.55
N THR A 37 -1.09 9.04 23.63
CA THR A 37 -1.05 9.62 22.29
C THR A 37 -1.19 11.13 22.32
N LEU A 38 -2.09 11.68 23.14
CA LEU A 38 -2.22 13.13 23.31
C LEU A 38 -0.91 13.74 23.85
N LEU A 39 -0.29 13.08 24.84
CA LEU A 39 1.00 13.48 25.39
C LEU A 39 2.10 13.46 24.31
N PHE A 40 2.19 12.39 23.52
CA PHE A 40 3.19 12.28 22.45
C PHE A 40 2.97 13.28 21.32
N LYS A 41 1.71 13.55 20.96
CA LYS A 41 1.37 14.62 20.01
C LYS A 41 1.80 15.99 20.55
N TRP A 42 1.57 16.25 21.83
CA TRP A 42 2.02 17.49 22.49
C TRP A 42 3.56 17.62 22.46
N LEU A 43 4.29 16.52 22.63
CA LEU A 43 5.75 16.44 22.50
C LEU A 43 6.26 16.41 21.05
N LYS A 44 5.38 16.51 20.05
CA LYS A 44 5.67 16.38 18.61
C LYS A 44 6.32 15.04 18.22
N GLN A 45 6.10 13.98 18.99
CA GLN A 45 6.63 12.64 18.74
C GLN A 45 5.67 11.77 17.89
N PRO A 46 6.15 10.74 17.17
CA PRO A 46 5.31 9.78 16.45
C PRO A 46 4.24 9.14 17.35
N VAL A 47 3.01 9.02 16.85
CA VAL A 47 1.87 8.47 17.60
C VAL A 47 2.08 6.98 17.94
N VAL A 48 2.72 6.22 17.05
CA VAL A 48 3.04 4.80 17.25
C VAL A 48 3.86 4.59 18.53
N LEU A 49 4.80 5.49 18.84
CA LEU A 49 5.56 5.41 20.10
C LEU A 49 4.66 5.62 21.32
N GLY A 50 3.65 6.49 21.22
CA GLY A 50 2.65 6.68 22.27
C GLY A 50 1.84 5.41 22.55
N TYR A 51 1.50 4.64 21.52
CA TYR A 51 0.84 3.33 21.67
C TYR A 51 1.76 2.30 22.33
N ILE A 52 3.03 2.20 21.91
CA ILE A 52 4.00 1.28 22.52
C ILE A 52 4.22 1.64 24.00
N VAL A 53 4.32 2.92 24.33
CA VAL A 53 4.45 3.38 25.73
C VAL A 53 3.18 3.10 26.53
N ALA A 54 1.98 3.28 25.95
CA ALA A 54 0.74 2.84 26.61
C ALA A 54 0.76 1.35 26.89
N GLY A 55 1.23 0.54 25.94
CA GLY A 55 1.40 -0.89 26.13
C GLY A 55 2.35 -1.21 27.28
N PHE A 56 3.52 -0.58 27.30
CA PHE A 56 4.49 -0.74 28.39
C PHE A 56 3.89 -0.38 29.75
N LEU A 57 3.11 0.70 29.83
CA LEU A 57 2.43 1.13 31.05
C LEU A 57 1.27 0.21 31.46
N ALA A 58 0.62 -0.46 30.50
CA ALA A 58 -0.41 -1.47 30.74
C ALA A 58 0.16 -2.89 30.94
N SER A 59 1.48 -3.05 30.79
CA SER A 59 2.15 -4.35 30.84
C SER A 59 1.98 -4.97 32.24
N PRO A 60 1.82 -6.31 32.33
CA PRO A 60 1.94 -7.02 33.61
C PRO A 60 3.26 -6.76 34.33
N ASN A 61 4.30 -6.39 33.59
CA ASN A 61 5.63 -6.08 34.13
C ASN A 61 5.74 -4.69 34.77
N PHE A 62 4.68 -3.87 34.72
CA PHE A 62 4.65 -2.53 35.30
C PHE A 62 3.67 -2.45 36.48
N GLU A 63 4.20 -2.53 37.70
CA GLU A 63 3.40 -2.70 38.93
C GLU A 63 2.52 -1.50 39.33
N TYR A 64 2.78 -0.30 38.79
CA TYR A 64 2.14 0.94 39.27
C TYR A 64 0.78 1.25 38.63
N LEU A 65 0.39 0.54 37.57
CA LEU A 65 -0.88 0.73 36.88
C LEU A 65 -1.67 -0.59 36.83
N PRO A 66 -3.00 -0.53 36.66
CA PRO A 66 -3.80 -1.72 36.40
C PRO A 66 -3.27 -2.43 35.14
N SER A 67 -3.04 -3.74 35.20
CA SER A 67 -2.60 -4.53 34.05
C SER A 67 -3.77 -5.24 33.37
N VAL A 68 -3.58 -5.60 32.11
CA VAL A 68 -4.47 -6.52 31.37
C VAL A 68 -4.52 -7.87 32.07
N THR A 69 -5.70 -8.50 32.05
CA THR A 69 -6.02 -9.62 32.95
C THR A 69 -5.26 -10.93 32.67
N THR A 70 -4.89 -11.24 31.41
CA THR A 70 -4.17 -12.47 31.02
C THR A 70 -3.31 -12.29 29.76
N GLU A 71 -2.26 -13.10 29.59
CA GLU A 71 -1.43 -13.14 28.35
C GLU A 71 -2.25 -13.53 27.11
N ASP A 72 -3.20 -14.45 27.24
CA ASP A 72 -4.10 -14.87 26.16
C ASP A 72 -4.92 -13.70 25.59
N ASN A 73 -5.36 -12.76 26.45
CA ASN A 73 -6.07 -11.57 26.01
C ASN A 73 -5.17 -10.64 25.19
N ILE A 74 -3.89 -10.51 25.57
CA ILE A 74 -2.90 -9.71 24.84
C ILE A 74 -2.69 -10.28 23.43
N GLU A 75 -2.54 -11.61 23.33
CA GLU A 75 -2.36 -12.29 22.05
C GLU A 75 -3.61 -12.16 21.16
N PHE A 76 -4.81 -12.35 21.72
CA PHE A 76 -6.06 -12.18 20.97
C PHE A 76 -6.16 -10.78 20.33
N TRP A 77 -5.90 -9.73 21.12
CA TRP A 77 -5.94 -8.35 20.64
C TRP A 77 -4.87 -8.06 19.59
N ALA A 78 -3.66 -8.59 19.77
CA ALA A 78 -2.58 -8.46 18.81
C ALA A 78 -2.94 -9.12 17.47
N GLN A 79 -3.46 -10.36 17.48
CA GLN A 79 -3.82 -11.09 16.27
C GLN A 79 -4.94 -10.39 15.49
N LEU A 80 -5.97 -9.90 16.18
CA LEU A 80 -7.07 -9.16 15.55
C LEU A 80 -6.56 -7.85 14.94
N GLY A 81 -5.69 -7.13 15.66
CA GLY A 81 -4.98 -5.96 15.17
C GLY A 81 -4.17 -6.21 13.89
N ILE A 82 -3.37 -7.28 13.87
CA ILE A 82 -2.58 -7.69 12.70
C ILE A 82 -3.47 -7.96 11.48
N VAL A 83 -4.60 -8.66 11.67
CA VAL A 83 -5.54 -8.99 10.57
C VAL A 83 -6.07 -7.71 9.92
N VAL A 84 -6.53 -6.74 10.71
CA VAL A 84 -7.08 -5.49 10.18
C VAL A 84 -5.99 -4.62 9.55
N LEU A 85 -4.82 -4.53 10.18
CA LEU A 85 -3.68 -3.78 9.64
C LEU A 85 -3.25 -4.34 8.28
N LEU A 86 -3.08 -5.66 8.16
CA LEU A 86 -2.68 -6.29 6.91
C LEU A 86 -3.75 -6.24 5.84
N PHE A 87 -5.03 -6.25 6.22
CA PHE A 87 -6.12 -6.00 5.29
C PHE A 87 -6.06 -4.59 4.70
N SER A 88 -5.94 -3.57 5.56
CA SER A 88 -5.86 -2.19 5.07
C SER A 88 -4.60 -1.96 4.25
N LEU A 89 -3.49 -2.54 4.65
CA LEU A 89 -2.25 -2.53 3.89
C LEU A 89 -2.47 -3.16 2.50
N GLY A 90 -3.15 -4.31 2.45
CA GLY A 90 -3.60 -4.94 1.22
C GLY A 90 -4.41 -3.99 0.33
N LEU A 91 -5.31 -3.17 0.90
CA LEU A 91 -6.08 -2.16 0.15
C LEU A 91 -5.20 -1.04 -0.42
N GLU A 92 -4.18 -0.61 0.33
CA GLU A 92 -3.23 0.43 -0.10
C GLU A 92 -2.39 -0.06 -1.30
N PHE A 93 -2.12 -1.37 -1.37
CA PHE A 93 -1.46 -2.04 -2.49
C PHE A 93 -2.37 -2.26 -3.69
N SER A 94 -2.26 -1.38 -4.68
CA SER A 94 -2.67 -1.74 -6.03
C SER A 94 -1.48 -2.40 -6.76
N PHE A 95 -1.72 -3.55 -7.39
CA PHE A 95 -0.70 -4.24 -8.21
C PHE A 95 -0.08 -3.31 -9.27
N LYS A 96 -0.84 -2.30 -9.71
CA LYS A 96 -0.38 -1.28 -10.64
C LYS A 96 0.53 -0.22 -10.01
N LYS A 97 0.34 0.17 -8.73
CA LYS A 97 1.29 1.02 -7.99
C LYS A 97 2.66 0.36 -7.92
N LEU A 98 2.74 -0.95 -7.65
CA LEU A 98 3.99 -1.73 -7.71
C LEU A 98 4.63 -1.67 -9.09
N VAL A 99 3.83 -1.90 -10.14
CA VAL A 99 4.30 -1.87 -11.53
C VAL A 99 4.75 -0.47 -11.96
N ASN A 100 4.23 0.58 -11.32
CA ASN A 100 4.55 1.99 -11.55
C ASN A 100 5.62 2.55 -10.61
N ALA A 101 5.97 1.86 -9.51
CA ALA A 101 6.98 2.28 -8.52
C ALA A 101 8.40 2.41 -9.12
N GLY A 102 8.59 1.99 -10.36
CA GLY A 102 9.84 2.11 -11.11
C GLY A 102 10.77 0.94 -10.83
N GLY A 103 11.43 0.43 -11.87
CA GLY A 103 12.38 -0.69 -11.72
C GLY A 103 13.55 -0.37 -10.78
N SER A 104 13.91 0.91 -10.64
CA SER A 104 14.91 1.40 -9.68
C SER A 104 14.48 1.09 -8.23
N ALA A 105 13.26 1.45 -7.81
CA ALA A 105 12.80 1.19 -6.45
C ALA A 105 12.80 -0.31 -6.10
N VAL A 106 12.41 -1.17 -7.04
CA VAL A 106 12.40 -2.63 -6.84
C VAL A 106 13.81 -3.20 -6.63
N VAL A 107 14.77 -2.78 -7.45
CA VAL A 107 16.16 -3.24 -7.34
C VAL A 107 16.78 -2.72 -6.04
N THR A 108 16.53 -1.45 -5.69
CA THR A 108 17.01 -0.86 -4.45
C THR A 108 16.43 -1.58 -3.22
N ALA A 109 15.10 -1.76 -3.16
CA ALA A 109 14.44 -2.48 -2.07
C ALA A 109 14.95 -3.92 -1.94
N LEU A 110 15.12 -4.64 -3.05
CA LEU A 110 15.64 -6.01 -3.03
C LEU A 110 17.06 -6.06 -2.46
N PHE A 111 17.92 -5.10 -2.84
CA PHE A 111 19.27 -5.01 -2.34
C PHE A 111 19.31 -4.70 -0.84
N ILE A 112 18.45 -3.79 -0.36
CA ILE A 112 18.30 -3.48 1.06
C ILE A 112 17.84 -4.72 1.82
N VAL A 113 16.75 -5.35 1.38
CA VAL A 113 16.17 -6.51 2.07
C VAL A 113 17.17 -7.66 2.14
N CYS A 114 17.80 -8.05 1.03
CA CYS A 114 18.79 -9.13 1.03
C CYS A 114 20.03 -8.79 1.86
N GLY A 115 20.53 -7.55 1.76
CA GLY A 115 21.70 -7.08 2.51
C GLY A 115 21.45 -7.08 4.02
N MET A 116 20.34 -6.50 4.44
CA MET A 116 19.94 -6.42 5.85
C MET A 116 19.56 -7.77 6.43
N MET A 117 18.91 -8.64 5.65
CA MET A 117 18.62 -10.00 6.08
C MET A 117 19.91 -10.79 6.32
N GLY A 118 20.90 -10.67 5.44
CA GLY A 118 22.22 -11.25 5.63
C GLY A 118 22.96 -10.67 6.84
N ALA A 119 22.92 -9.35 7.03
CA ALA A 119 23.55 -8.68 8.16
C ALA A 119 22.90 -9.08 9.50
N GLY A 120 21.57 -9.10 9.57
CA GLY A 120 20.84 -9.50 10.77
C GLY A 120 21.02 -10.99 11.09
N PHE A 121 21.07 -11.85 10.07
CA PHE A 121 21.39 -13.28 10.26
C PHE A 121 22.81 -13.45 10.83
N ALA A 122 23.80 -12.77 10.25
CA ALA A 122 25.18 -12.85 10.69
C ALA A 122 25.34 -12.37 12.14
N VAL A 123 24.77 -11.21 12.47
CA VAL A 123 24.85 -10.63 13.82
C VAL A 123 24.06 -11.47 14.83
N GLY A 124 22.88 -11.96 14.47
CA GLY A 124 22.11 -12.87 15.33
C GLY A 124 22.91 -14.12 15.69
N HIS A 125 23.61 -14.69 14.71
CA HIS A 125 24.45 -15.86 14.96
C HIS A 125 25.68 -15.53 15.80
N MET A 126 26.30 -14.36 15.60
CA MET A 126 27.39 -13.86 16.46
C MET A 126 26.95 -13.61 17.91
N LEU A 127 25.67 -13.24 18.12
CA LEU A 127 25.06 -13.08 19.44
C LEU A 127 24.63 -14.42 20.07
N GLY A 128 24.86 -15.54 19.40
CA GLY A 128 24.56 -16.88 19.90
C GLY A 128 23.12 -17.34 19.65
N PHE A 129 22.35 -16.64 18.83
CA PHE A 129 20.99 -17.08 18.49
C PHE A 129 21.00 -18.30 17.55
N SER A 130 19.94 -19.10 17.64
CA SER A 130 19.72 -20.24 16.74
C SER A 130 19.62 -19.79 15.28
N HIS A 131 19.76 -20.74 14.34
CA HIS A 131 19.64 -20.42 12.91
C HIS A 131 18.25 -19.85 12.56
N ILE A 132 17.18 -20.37 13.16
CA ILE A 132 15.82 -19.89 12.91
C ILE A 132 15.63 -18.51 13.55
N ASN A 133 16.08 -18.31 14.79
CA ASN A 133 16.04 -17.01 15.46
C ASN A 133 16.81 -15.94 14.68
N SER A 134 17.98 -16.27 14.16
CA SER A 134 18.80 -15.37 13.34
C SER A 134 18.15 -15.07 11.99
N LEU A 135 17.44 -16.02 11.39
CA LEU A 135 16.71 -15.84 10.14
C LEU A 135 15.52 -14.89 10.32
N PHE A 136 14.71 -15.10 11.35
CA PHE A 136 13.62 -14.20 11.72
C PHE A 136 14.14 -12.83 12.09
N LEU A 137 15.24 -12.74 12.86
CA LEU A 137 15.90 -11.47 13.17
C LEU A 137 16.32 -10.73 11.90
N GLY A 138 16.97 -11.40 10.95
CA GLY A 138 17.29 -10.81 9.65
C GLY A 138 16.08 -10.22 8.93
N GLY A 139 14.95 -10.96 8.89
CA GLY A 139 13.71 -10.47 8.29
C GLY A 139 13.08 -9.29 9.04
N MET A 140 13.20 -9.25 10.37
CA MET A 140 12.71 -8.14 11.21
C MET A 140 13.53 -6.86 10.99
N LEU A 141 14.86 -6.96 10.90
CA LEU A 141 15.74 -5.81 10.75
C LEU A 141 15.78 -5.24 9.33
N SER A 142 15.25 -5.96 8.34
CA SER A 142 15.34 -5.58 6.93
C SER A 142 14.25 -4.64 6.43
N MET A 143 13.27 -4.29 7.27
CA MET A 143 12.06 -3.57 6.85
C MET A 143 11.99 -2.18 7.51
N SER A 144 11.86 -1.14 6.68
CA SER A 144 11.75 0.24 7.16
C SER A 144 10.31 0.63 7.50
N SER A 145 10.11 1.66 8.33
CA SER A 145 8.75 2.19 8.59
C SER A 145 8.34 3.28 7.61
N THR A 146 7.22 3.07 6.91
CA THR A 146 6.61 4.06 6.02
C THR A 146 6.03 5.24 6.81
N THR A 147 5.29 4.96 7.89
CA THR A 147 4.59 5.98 8.68
C THR A 147 5.57 6.96 9.35
N ILE A 148 6.68 6.45 9.89
CA ILE A 148 7.68 7.28 10.58
C ILE A 148 8.40 8.21 9.58
N ILE A 149 8.75 7.73 8.38
CA ILE A 149 9.42 8.54 7.36
C ILE A 149 8.51 9.64 6.85
N ILE A 150 7.25 9.31 6.52
CA ILE A 150 6.29 10.31 6.04
C ILE A 150 6.15 11.44 7.06
N LYS A 151 6.04 11.09 8.34
CA LYS A 151 6.00 12.08 9.42
C LYS A 151 7.30 12.89 9.50
N ALA A 152 8.46 12.23 9.52
CA ALA A 152 9.75 12.90 9.60
C ALA A 152 9.99 13.86 8.42
N PHE A 153 9.65 13.47 7.19
CA PHE A 153 9.75 14.33 6.02
C PHE A 153 8.75 15.48 6.03
N THR A 154 7.57 15.27 6.62
CA THR A 154 6.59 16.34 6.82
C THR A 154 7.13 17.37 7.82
N ASP A 155 7.61 16.90 8.97
CA ASP A 155 8.13 17.75 10.05
C ASP A 155 9.40 18.50 9.65
N LEU A 156 10.21 17.92 8.75
CA LEU A 156 11.43 18.54 8.21
C LEU A 156 11.20 19.31 6.90
N ASN A 157 9.97 19.35 6.39
CA ASN A 157 9.60 19.99 5.12
C ASN A 157 10.41 19.46 3.90
N LEU A 158 10.65 18.16 3.86
CA LEU A 158 11.44 17.46 2.82
C LEU A 158 10.57 16.74 1.78
N ARG A 159 9.24 16.65 1.98
CA ARG A 159 8.32 15.90 1.10
C ARG A 159 8.42 16.26 -0.39
N HIS A 160 8.72 17.51 -0.71
CA HIS A 160 8.79 18.00 -2.10
C HIS A 160 10.16 17.76 -2.78
N ARG A 161 11.14 17.21 -2.05
CA ARG A 161 12.46 16.92 -2.60
C ARG A 161 12.41 15.66 -3.47
N LYS A 162 13.23 15.63 -4.53
CA LYS A 162 13.28 14.50 -5.48
C LYS A 162 13.55 13.15 -4.79
N PHE A 163 14.45 13.11 -3.80
CA PHE A 163 14.79 11.88 -3.07
C PHE A 163 13.60 11.33 -2.28
N ALA A 164 12.71 12.19 -1.75
CA ALA A 164 11.57 11.77 -0.95
C ALA A 164 10.61 10.87 -1.76
N SER A 165 10.35 11.23 -3.02
CA SER A 165 9.53 10.41 -3.92
C SER A 165 10.13 9.01 -4.21
N LEU A 166 11.46 8.92 -4.27
CA LEU A 166 12.17 7.66 -4.50
C LEU A 166 12.17 6.80 -3.23
N VAL A 167 12.37 7.41 -2.07
CA VAL A 167 12.25 6.76 -0.77
C VAL A 167 10.83 6.19 -0.58
N PHE A 168 9.79 6.95 -0.87
CA PHE A 168 8.41 6.44 -0.82
C PHE A 168 8.19 5.27 -1.78
N ALA A 169 8.76 5.31 -2.98
CA ALA A 169 8.66 4.20 -3.92
C ALA A 169 9.38 2.94 -3.41
N VAL A 170 10.55 3.08 -2.78
CA VAL A 170 11.29 1.98 -2.15
C VAL A 170 10.50 1.38 -0.99
N LEU A 171 9.95 2.21 -0.10
CA LEU A 171 9.15 1.78 1.05
C LEU A 171 7.93 0.94 0.64
N ILE A 172 7.21 1.37 -0.40
CA ILE A 172 6.08 0.60 -0.95
C ILE A 172 6.54 -0.79 -1.43
N VAL A 173 7.76 -0.90 -1.97
CA VAL A 173 8.28 -2.20 -2.42
C VAL A 173 8.84 -3.03 -1.27
N GLU A 174 9.47 -2.41 -0.26
CA GLU A 174 9.90 -3.10 0.97
C GLU A 174 8.72 -3.75 1.67
N ASP A 175 7.61 -3.04 1.86
CA ASP A 175 6.41 -3.57 2.50
C ASP A 175 5.84 -4.79 1.75
N LEU A 176 5.96 -4.82 0.40
CA LEU A 176 5.62 -6.01 -0.38
C LEU A 176 6.57 -7.18 -0.11
N PHE A 177 7.88 -6.92 -0.06
CA PHE A 177 8.85 -7.95 0.30
C PHE A 177 8.63 -8.45 1.72
N ALA A 178 8.20 -7.60 2.66
CA ALA A 178 7.85 -8.01 4.02
C ALA A 178 6.74 -9.07 4.02
N VAL A 179 5.71 -8.87 3.21
CA VAL A 179 4.63 -9.86 3.08
C VAL A 179 5.13 -11.16 2.48
N LEU A 180 5.90 -11.11 1.40
CA LEU A 180 6.48 -12.31 0.79
C LEU A 180 7.40 -13.05 1.78
N MET A 181 8.20 -12.30 2.53
CA MET A 181 9.11 -12.80 3.55
C MET A 181 8.36 -13.46 4.70
N MET A 182 7.29 -12.86 5.23
CA MET A 182 6.45 -13.48 6.27
C MET A 182 6.01 -14.88 5.85
N VAL A 183 5.62 -15.05 4.59
CA VAL A 183 5.19 -16.38 4.17
C VAL A 183 6.35 -17.35 4.02
N VAL A 184 7.46 -16.93 3.43
CA VAL A 184 8.66 -17.77 3.34
C VAL A 184 9.12 -18.20 4.74
N LEU A 185 9.18 -17.28 5.70
CA LEU A 185 9.55 -17.56 7.09
C LEU A 185 8.56 -18.51 7.76
N SER A 186 7.25 -18.30 7.60
CA SER A 186 6.22 -19.21 8.15
C SER A 186 6.32 -20.62 7.58
N SER A 187 6.63 -20.74 6.28
CA SER A 187 6.82 -22.02 5.61
C SER A 187 8.06 -22.75 6.12
N ILE A 188 9.16 -22.03 6.35
CA ILE A 188 10.39 -22.61 6.89
C ILE A 188 10.15 -23.08 8.34
N ALA A 189 9.43 -22.28 9.13
CA ALA A 189 9.08 -22.58 10.50
C ALA A 189 8.23 -23.86 10.65
N ILE A 190 7.20 -24.03 9.80
CA ILE A 190 6.26 -25.17 9.91
C ILE A 190 6.93 -26.50 9.51
N ASN A 191 7.77 -26.51 8.48
CA ASN A 191 8.30 -27.78 7.94
C ASN A 191 9.54 -28.30 8.67
N SER A 192 10.13 -27.53 9.60
CA SER A 192 11.25 -27.95 10.47
C SER A 192 12.49 -28.52 9.76
N SER A 193 12.53 -28.50 8.42
CA SER A 193 13.56 -29.06 7.57
C SER A 193 13.84 -28.10 6.41
N VAL A 194 15.12 -27.92 6.09
CA VAL A 194 15.57 -27.21 4.88
C VAL A 194 15.88 -28.26 3.81
N GLU A 195 15.05 -29.29 3.68
CA GLU A 195 15.09 -30.11 2.47
C GLU A 195 14.48 -29.30 1.34
N GLY A 196 15.29 -28.95 0.34
CA GLY A 196 14.89 -28.05 -0.75
C GLY A 196 13.64 -28.48 -1.49
N GLY A 197 13.26 -29.77 -1.43
CA GLY A 197 12.01 -30.29 -1.97
C GLY A 197 10.77 -29.87 -1.18
N GLU A 198 10.80 -29.93 0.15
CA GLU A 198 9.68 -29.53 1.03
C GLU A 198 9.50 -28.01 1.05
N MET A 199 10.61 -27.27 1.05
CA MET A 199 10.59 -25.81 0.90
C MET A 199 10.00 -25.41 -0.46
N LEU A 200 10.42 -26.06 -1.55
CA LEU A 200 9.86 -25.80 -2.87
C LEU A 200 8.37 -26.17 -2.93
N TYR A 201 7.96 -27.28 -2.30
CA TYR A 201 6.54 -27.67 -2.21
C TYR A 201 5.72 -26.61 -1.47
N SER A 202 6.20 -26.13 -0.33
CA SER A 202 5.47 -25.15 0.49
C SER A 202 5.42 -23.76 -0.15
N VAL A 203 6.52 -23.32 -0.76
CA VAL A 203 6.55 -22.10 -1.60
C VAL A 203 5.63 -22.24 -2.81
N SER A 204 5.59 -23.42 -3.43
CA SER A 204 4.70 -23.69 -4.57
C SER A 204 3.24 -23.72 -4.15
N LYS A 205 2.90 -24.37 -3.02
CA LYS A 205 1.55 -24.41 -2.43
C LYS A 205 1.07 -23.01 -2.08
N LEU A 206 1.96 -22.17 -1.54
CA LEU A 206 1.68 -20.76 -1.31
C LEU A 206 1.45 -19.99 -2.61
N ALA A 207 2.38 -20.05 -3.56
CA ALA A 207 2.27 -19.32 -4.81
C ALA A 207 0.97 -19.70 -5.53
N PHE A 208 0.67 -20.99 -5.55
CA PHE A 208 -0.58 -21.55 -6.01
C PHE A 208 -1.80 -20.94 -5.32
N PHE A 209 -1.83 -20.93 -3.98
CA PHE A 209 -2.89 -20.31 -3.19
C PHE A 209 -3.08 -18.84 -3.54
N LEU A 210 -1.99 -18.05 -3.53
CA LEU A 210 -1.99 -16.63 -3.84
C LEU A 210 -2.56 -16.38 -5.23
N ILE A 211 -2.08 -17.11 -6.24
CA ILE A 211 -2.45 -16.84 -7.62
C ILE A 211 -3.86 -17.33 -7.93
N ILE A 212 -4.29 -18.49 -7.43
CA ILE A 212 -5.67 -18.93 -7.62
C ILE A 212 -6.62 -17.94 -6.99
N TRP A 213 -6.39 -17.55 -5.74
CA TRP A 213 -7.30 -16.62 -5.06
C TRP A 213 -7.23 -15.23 -5.64
N PHE A 214 -6.08 -14.80 -6.13
CA PHE A 214 -5.97 -13.57 -6.89
C PHE A 214 -6.77 -13.65 -8.20
N VAL A 215 -6.65 -14.73 -8.98
CA VAL A 215 -7.36 -14.90 -10.25
C VAL A 215 -8.88 -15.01 -10.03
N VAL A 216 -9.29 -15.86 -9.09
CA VAL A 216 -10.70 -16.07 -8.72
C VAL A 216 -11.28 -14.79 -8.13
N GLY A 217 -10.57 -14.15 -7.20
CA GLY A 217 -11.00 -12.94 -6.53
C GLY A 217 -11.17 -11.76 -7.49
N VAL A 218 -10.20 -11.53 -8.38
CA VAL A 218 -10.27 -10.49 -9.43
C VAL A 218 -11.38 -10.76 -10.44
N PHE A 219 -11.75 -12.03 -10.67
CA PHE A 219 -12.86 -12.34 -11.57
C PHE A 219 -14.22 -12.22 -10.87
N ALA A 220 -14.36 -12.80 -9.68
CA ALA A 220 -15.61 -12.97 -8.96
C ALA A 220 -16.02 -11.71 -8.18
N LEU A 221 -15.11 -11.09 -7.43
CA LEU A 221 -15.46 -9.97 -6.53
C LEU A 221 -15.89 -8.71 -7.27
N PRO A 222 -15.18 -8.21 -8.31
CA PRO A 222 -15.67 -7.07 -9.07
C PRO A 222 -17.03 -7.32 -9.71
N SER A 223 -17.28 -8.55 -10.19
CA SER A 223 -18.57 -8.93 -10.77
C SER A 223 -19.69 -8.92 -9.73
N LEU A 224 -19.43 -9.43 -8.53
CA LEU A 224 -20.39 -9.46 -7.43
C LEU A 224 -20.70 -8.04 -6.92
N LEU A 225 -19.67 -7.24 -6.65
CA LEU A 225 -19.81 -5.87 -6.14
C LEU A 225 -20.49 -4.95 -7.17
N ASN A 226 -20.14 -5.06 -8.45
CA ASN A 226 -20.81 -4.27 -9.50
C ASN A 226 -22.28 -4.69 -9.71
N SER A 227 -22.59 -5.99 -9.61
CA SER A 227 -23.97 -6.48 -9.72
C SER A 227 -24.85 -5.93 -8.60
N GLN A 228 -24.31 -5.86 -7.39
CA GLN A 228 -25.03 -5.39 -6.20
C GLN A 228 -24.84 -3.90 -5.90
N ARG A 229 -24.24 -3.13 -6.81
CA ARG A 229 -23.85 -1.72 -6.58
C ARG A 229 -24.97 -0.84 -6.02
N ARG A 230 -26.23 -1.10 -6.39
CA ARG A 230 -27.40 -0.34 -5.91
C ARG A 230 -27.66 -0.48 -4.40
N PHE A 231 -27.15 -1.53 -3.77
CA PHE A 231 -27.33 -1.81 -2.34
C PHE A 231 -26.05 -1.55 -1.51
N LEU A 232 -24.95 -1.14 -2.15
CA LEU A 232 -23.66 -0.90 -1.52
C LEU A 232 -23.55 0.54 -1.00
N ASN A 233 -24.23 0.82 0.11
CA ASN A 233 -24.00 2.02 0.91
C ASN A 233 -22.73 1.89 1.76
N SER A 234 -22.28 2.97 2.40
CA SER A 234 -21.01 2.99 3.14
C SER A 234 -20.98 1.98 4.30
N GLU A 235 -22.09 1.83 5.01
CA GLU A 235 -22.26 0.83 6.08
C GLU A 235 -22.19 -0.61 5.52
N THR A 236 -23.00 -0.92 4.50
CA THR A 236 -23.00 -2.24 3.85
C THR A 236 -21.63 -2.58 3.28
N LEU A 237 -20.93 -1.60 2.71
CA LEU A 237 -19.61 -1.77 2.12
C LEU A 237 -18.57 -2.12 3.18
N LEU A 238 -18.62 -1.49 4.36
CA LEU A 238 -17.77 -1.83 5.50
C LEU A 238 -18.03 -3.26 5.99
N ILE A 239 -19.29 -3.65 6.14
CA ILE A 239 -19.67 -4.99 6.60
C ILE A 239 -19.18 -6.04 5.59
N ILE A 240 -19.39 -5.81 4.29
CA ILE A 240 -18.94 -6.72 3.24
C ILE A 240 -17.41 -6.79 3.20
N SER A 241 -16.71 -5.66 3.29
CA SER A 241 -15.24 -5.65 3.24
C SER A 241 -14.63 -6.36 4.44
N MET A 242 -15.13 -6.10 5.65
CA MET A 242 -14.66 -6.79 6.87
C MET A 242 -15.06 -8.27 6.88
N GLY A 243 -16.26 -8.61 6.42
CA GLY A 243 -16.70 -10.00 6.29
C GLY A 243 -15.86 -10.79 5.29
N LEU A 244 -15.51 -10.20 4.16
CA LEU A 244 -14.59 -10.80 3.19
C LEU A 244 -13.17 -10.92 3.75
N CYS A 245 -12.68 -9.89 4.45
CA CYS A 245 -11.38 -9.89 5.12
C CYS A 245 -11.25 -11.07 6.10
N LEU A 246 -12.16 -11.15 7.07
CA LEU A 246 -12.17 -12.19 8.10
C LEU A 246 -12.44 -13.57 7.49
N GLY A 247 -13.35 -13.64 6.51
CA GLY A 247 -13.64 -14.88 5.78
C GLY A 247 -12.40 -15.45 5.09
N MET A 248 -11.60 -14.60 4.44
CA MET A 248 -10.33 -15.03 3.85
C MET A 248 -9.26 -15.34 4.89
N ALA A 249 -9.20 -14.61 6.00
CA ALA A 249 -8.28 -14.93 7.08
C ALA A 249 -8.52 -16.36 7.61
N VAL A 250 -9.78 -16.71 7.89
CA VAL A 250 -10.16 -18.07 8.34
C VAL A 250 -9.88 -19.11 7.26
N PHE A 251 -10.21 -18.80 5.99
CA PHE A 251 -9.93 -19.70 4.87
C PHE A 251 -8.42 -19.95 4.67
N SER A 252 -7.59 -18.93 4.88
CA SER A 252 -6.13 -19.03 4.83
C SER A 252 -5.60 -20.01 5.88
N VAL A 253 -6.12 -19.96 7.10
CA VAL A 253 -5.80 -20.94 8.16
C VAL A 253 -6.24 -22.34 7.78
N ALA A 254 -7.43 -22.51 7.20
CA ALA A 254 -7.88 -23.82 6.71
C ALA A 254 -6.96 -24.41 5.61
N CYS A 255 -6.24 -23.57 4.86
CA CYS A 255 -5.25 -24.00 3.88
C CYS A 255 -3.86 -24.29 4.48
N GLY A 256 -3.66 -24.03 5.77
CA GLY A 256 -2.39 -24.17 6.47
C GLY A 256 -1.49 -22.93 6.41
N PHE A 257 -2.07 -21.72 6.27
CA PHE A 257 -1.35 -20.44 6.30
C PHE A 257 -1.82 -19.55 7.46
N SER A 258 -1.24 -18.36 7.63
CA SER A 258 -1.61 -17.44 8.71
C SER A 258 -2.89 -16.64 8.42
N LEU A 259 -3.57 -16.15 9.46
CA LEU A 259 -4.69 -15.20 9.36
C LEU A 259 -4.28 -13.92 8.62
N ALA A 260 -3.10 -13.42 8.98
CA ALA A 260 -2.40 -12.29 8.39
C ALA A 260 -2.34 -12.35 6.85
N LEU A 261 -1.92 -13.50 6.30
CA LEU A 261 -1.82 -13.70 4.86
C LEU A 261 -3.18 -13.59 4.18
N GLY A 262 -4.21 -14.23 4.73
CA GLY A 262 -5.55 -14.21 4.15
C GLY A 262 -6.14 -12.79 4.10
N ALA A 263 -5.98 -12.05 5.20
CA ALA A 263 -6.41 -10.66 5.30
C ALA A 263 -5.73 -9.76 4.26
N PHE A 264 -4.40 -9.89 4.12
CA PHE A 264 -3.62 -9.20 3.11
C PHE A 264 -4.09 -9.50 1.69
N VAL A 265 -4.25 -10.79 1.37
CA VAL A 265 -4.68 -11.25 0.03
C VAL A 265 -6.04 -10.64 -0.33
N MET A 266 -7.01 -10.70 0.58
CA MET A 266 -8.32 -10.10 0.35
C MET A 266 -8.25 -8.59 0.14
N GLY A 267 -7.45 -7.88 0.95
CA GLY A 267 -7.21 -6.45 0.77
C GLY A 267 -6.66 -6.13 -0.62
N SER A 268 -5.63 -6.87 -1.07
CA SER A 268 -5.00 -6.68 -2.39
C SER A 268 -5.94 -6.94 -3.56
N ILE A 269 -6.89 -7.88 -3.40
CA ILE A 269 -7.90 -8.16 -4.42
C ILE A 269 -8.93 -7.01 -4.47
N LEU A 270 -9.39 -6.53 -3.30
CA LEU A 270 -10.33 -5.41 -3.22
C LEU A 270 -9.71 -4.09 -3.71
N ALA A 271 -8.40 -3.91 -3.54
CA ALA A 271 -7.64 -2.77 -4.08
C ALA A 271 -7.73 -2.64 -5.61
N GLY A 272 -7.96 -3.76 -6.32
CA GLY A 272 -8.15 -3.80 -7.77
C GLY A 272 -9.56 -3.37 -8.23
N THR A 273 -10.53 -3.27 -7.33
CA THR A 273 -11.92 -2.96 -7.66
C THR A 273 -12.17 -1.46 -7.83
N SER A 274 -13.26 -1.08 -8.49
CA SER A 274 -13.71 0.33 -8.54
C SER A 274 -14.20 0.88 -7.19
N PHE A 275 -14.37 0.03 -6.17
CA PHE A 275 -14.79 0.41 -4.82
C PHE A 275 -13.64 0.64 -3.85
N ALA A 276 -12.39 0.36 -4.24
CA ALA A 276 -11.22 0.39 -3.36
C ALA A 276 -11.12 1.65 -2.48
N GLU A 277 -11.22 2.85 -3.07
CA GLU A 277 -11.14 4.11 -2.32
C GLU A 277 -12.29 4.30 -1.31
N ARG A 278 -13.47 3.77 -1.63
CA ARG A 278 -14.62 3.85 -0.73
C ARG A 278 -14.49 2.83 0.39
N ILE A 279 -13.98 1.63 0.09
CA ILE A 279 -13.65 0.59 1.08
C ILE A 279 -12.57 1.10 2.03
N GLU A 280 -11.51 1.68 1.51
CA GLU A 280 -10.43 2.32 2.27
C GLU A 280 -11.00 3.39 3.20
N ARG A 281 -11.79 4.34 2.66
CA ARG A 281 -12.45 5.39 3.47
C ARG A 281 -13.31 4.86 4.61
N VAL A 282 -14.08 3.79 4.39
CA VAL A 282 -14.93 3.23 5.46
C VAL A 282 -14.15 2.34 6.43
N THR A 283 -13.01 1.78 6.01
CA THR A 283 -12.18 0.90 6.84
C THR A 283 -11.13 1.66 7.65
N ILE A 284 -10.74 2.88 7.27
CA ILE A 284 -9.76 3.71 8.01
C ILE A 284 -10.07 3.78 9.52
N PRO A 285 -11.29 4.08 10.00
CA PRO A 285 -11.56 4.13 11.44
C PRO A 285 -11.33 2.79 12.15
N VAL A 286 -11.62 1.68 11.47
CA VAL A 286 -11.41 0.32 11.98
C VAL A 286 -9.91 -0.01 12.02
N LYS A 287 -9.18 0.37 10.97
CA LYS A 287 -7.71 0.27 10.90
C LYS A 287 -7.05 1.04 12.04
N ASP A 288 -7.45 2.28 12.28
CA ASP A 288 -6.82 3.12 13.29
C ASP A 288 -7.09 2.59 14.71
N LEU A 289 -8.31 2.11 14.96
CA LEU A 289 -8.67 1.48 16.23
C LEU A 289 -7.85 0.21 16.48
N PHE A 290 -7.93 -0.77 15.57
CA PHE A 290 -7.24 -2.06 15.75
C PHE A 290 -5.73 -1.97 15.58
N GLY A 291 -5.25 -0.99 14.82
CA GLY A 291 -3.85 -0.64 14.75
C GLY A 291 -3.32 -0.11 16.08
N SER A 292 -4.06 0.78 16.74
CA SER A 292 -3.68 1.23 18.09
C SER A 292 -3.62 0.08 19.09
N ILE A 293 -4.63 -0.80 19.08
CA ILE A 293 -4.68 -1.99 19.94
C ILE A 293 -3.48 -2.90 19.68
N PHE A 294 -3.14 -3.16 18.41
CA PHE A 294 -1.95 -3.93 18.05
C PHE A 294 -0.66 -3.36 18.67
N PHE A 295 -0.39 -2.06 18.48
CA PHE A 295 0.84 -1.44 18.99
C PHE A 295 0.86 -1.35 20.52
N ILE A 296 -0.30 -1.22 21.17
CA ILE A 296 -0.40 -1.31 22.63
C ILE A 296 -0.09 -2.75 23.07
N SER A 297 -0.63 -3.78 22.41
CA SER A 297 -0.26 -5.18 22.70
C SER A 297 1.23 -5.45 22.51
N VAL A 298 1.85 -4.88 21.47
CA VAL A 298 3.30 -4.94 21.26
C VAL A 298 4.06 -4.36 22.46
N GLY A 299 3.61 -3.21 22.97
CA GLY A 299 4.21 -2.58 24.14
C GLY A 299 4.03 -3.39 25.44
N MET A 300 2.91 -4.11 25.59
CA MET A 300 2.67 -4.94 26.78
C MET A 300 3.63 -6.11 26.90
N MET A 301 4.14 -6.61 25.77
CA MET A 301 5.15 -7.68 25.71
C MET A 301 6.56 -7.20 26.08
N VAL A 302 6.77 -5.89 26.29
CA VAL A 302 8.07 -5.36 26.67
C VAL A 302 8.34 -5.65 28.15
N ASP A 303 9.46 -6.33 28.41
CA ASP A 303 9.97 -6.57 29.76
C ASP A 303 11.21 -5.69 30.04
N PRO A 304 11.14 -4.76 31.02
CA PRO A 304 12.29 -3.95 31.43
C PRO A 304 13.52 -4.78 31.83
N ALA A 305 13.33 -5.94 32.45
CA ALA A 305 14.42 -6.80 32.88
C ALA A 305 15.18 -7.40 31.68
N ILE A 306 14.45 -7.81 30.64
CA ILE A 306 15.03 -8.26 29.37
C ILE A 306 15.79 -7.11 28.70
N ILE A 307 15.25 -5.90 28.66
CA ILE A 307 15.96 -4.74 28.09
C ILE A 307 17.25 -4.45 28.86
N ALA A 308 17.20 -4.48 30.19
CA ALA A 308 18.37 -4.24 31.03
C ALA A 308 19.43 -5.35 30.88
N HIS A 309 19.02 -6.61 30.70
CA HIS A 309 19.94 -7.71 30.48
C HIS A 309 20.57 -7.67 29.08
N TYR A 310 19.77 -7.37 28.05
CA TYR A 310 20.15 -7.39 26.64
C TYR A 310 20.50 -6.00 26.07
N TRP A 311 20.85 -5.02 26.92
CA TRP A 311 21.16 -3.65 26.49
C TRP A 311 22.29 -3.59 25.44
N LEU A 312 23.31 -4.44 25.58
CA LEU A 312 24.44 -4.49 24.66
C LEU A 312 24.04 -5.06 23.28
N PRO A 313 23.36 -6.23 23.20
CA PRO A 313 22.74 -6.70 21.96
C PRO A 313 21.82 -5.67 21.30
N ILE A 314 20.98 -4.97 22.07
CA ILE A 314 20.10 -3.91 21.54
C ILE A 314 20.91 -2.80 20.88
N LEU A 315 22.01 -2.35 21.51
CA LEU A 315 22.87 -1.31 20.95
C LEU A 315 23.57 -1.79 19.68
N ILE A 316 24.12 -3.01 19.68
CA ILE A 316 24.77 -3.62 18.51
C ILE A 316 23.79 -3.73 17.34
N LEU A 317 22.60 -4.26 17.59
CA LEU A 317 21.56 -4.42 16.56
C LEU A 317 21.09 -3.05 16.04
N SER A 318 20.93 -2.06 16.92
CA SER A 318 20.60 -0.69 16.50
C SER A 318 21.68 -0.09 15.60
N ALA A 319 22.95 -0.26 15.96
CA ALA A 319 24.07 0.19 15.13
C ALA A 319 24.11 -0.51 13.78
N VAL A 320 23.84 -1.82 13.74
CA VAL A 320 23.77 -2.63 12.51
C VAL A 320 22.62 -2.17 11.63
N VAL A 321 21.44 -1.88 12.19
CA VAL A 321 20.30 -1.35 11.42
C VAL A 321 20.66 0.00 10.83
N ILE A 322 21.16 0.94 11.63
CA ILE A 322 21.50 2.28 11.16
C ILE A 322 22.58 2.22 10.07
N CYS A 323 23.70 1.55 10.35
CA CYS A 323 24.82 1.50 9.42
C CYS A 323 24.49 0.67 8.17
N GLY A 324 23.80 -0.46 8.36
CA GLY A 324 23.37 -1.34 7.29
C GLY A 324 22.37 -0.66 6.36
N MET A 325 21.33 -0.02 6.89
CA MET A 325 20.34 0.71 6.09
C MET A 325 20.98 1.88 5.32
N ILE A 326 21.87 2.66 5.96
CA ILE A 326 22.63 3.71 5.26
C ILE A 326 23.44 3.11 4.11
N PHE A 327 24.18 2.03 4.38
CA PHE A 327 25.07 1.41 3.40
C PHE A 327 24.30 0.78 2.24
N PHE A 328 23.38 -0.13 2.53
CA PHE A 328 22.60 -0.84 1.51
C PHE A 328 21.61 0.10 0.80
N GLY A 329 21.02 1.07 1.50
CA GLY A 329 20.14 2.07 0.89
C GLY A 329 20.86 3.00 -0.06
N THR A 330 22.01 3.56 0.36
CA THR A 330 22.83 4.42 -0.50
C THR A 330 23.35 3.64 -1.71
N THR A 331 23.89 2.44 -1.48
CA THR A 331 24.44 1.62 -2.56
C THR A 331 23.34 1.15 -3.52
N GLY A 332 22.17 0.77 -3.00
CA GLY A 332 21.02 0.38 -3.82
C GLY A 332 20.50 1.51 -4.70
N MET A 333 20.53 2.75 -4.23
CA MET A 333 20.16 3.92 -5.05
C MET A 333 21.23 4.25 -6.11
N LEU A 334 22.53 4.12 -5.77
CA LEU A 334 23.63 4.27 -6.72
C LEU A 334 23.59 3.21 -7.83
N LEU A 335 23.34 1.95 -7.47
CA LEU A 335 23.21 0.82 -8.40
C LEU A 335 22.09 1.02 -9.43
N THR A 336 21.09 1.85 -9.11
CA THR A 336 19.97 2.13 -10.00
C THR A 336 20.11 3.45 -10.76
N GLY A 337 21.28 4.09 -10.67
CA GLY A 337 21.65 5.24 -11.48
C GLY A 337 21.30 6.58 -10.85
N GLN A 338 20.87 6.63 -9.58
CA GLN A 338 20.64 7.90 -8.89
C GLN A 338 21.96 8.62 -8.59
N SER A 339 21.92 9.95 -8.59
CA SER A 339 23.07 10.77 -8.21
C SER A 339 23.51 10.48 -6.77
N LEU A 340 24.80 10.61 -6.48
CA LEU A 340 25.39 10.36 -5.16
C LEU A 340 24.65 11.06 -4.03
N ARG A 341 24.31 12.34 -4.21
CA ARG A 341 23.57 13.12 -3.21
C ARG A 341 22.21 12.50 -2.88
N VAL A 342 21.40 12.23 -3.92
CA VAL A 342 20.09 11.57 -3.76
C VAL A 342 20.22 10.20 -3.11
N ALA A 343 21.27 9.44 -3.43
CA ALA A 343 21.51 8.14 -2.84
C ALA A 343 21.79 8.23 -1.33
N ILE A 344 22.65 9.17 -0.91
CA ILE A 344 22.96 9.42 0.50
C ILE A 344 21.72 9.93 1.24
N GLU A 345 21.02 10.94 0.71
CA GLU A 345 19.76 11.45 1.27
C GLU A 345 18.72 10.34 1.46
N SER A 346 18.65 9.40 0.51
CA SER A 346 17.75 8.25 0.60
C SER A 346 18.17 7.25 1.67
N GLY A 347 19.44 6.82 1.68
CA GLY A 347 19.95 5.83 2.65
C GLY A 347 19.85 6.30 4.11
N PHE A 348 20.13 7.58 4.36
CA PHE A 348 20.00 8.19 5.69
C PHE A 348 18.55 8.36 6.18
N SER A 349 17.57 8.17 5.29
CA SER A 349 16.15 8.26 5.63
C SER A 349 15.52 6.91 5.99
N LEU A 350 16.19 5.79 5.69
CA LEU A 350 15.66 4.43 5.81
C LEU A 350 16.13 3.71 7.11
N THR A 351 16.65 4.44 8.10
CA THR A 351 17.40 3.86 9.22
C THR A 351 16.57 3.27 10.36
N GLN A 352 15.24 3.21 10.25
CA GLN A 352 14.34 2.77 11.32
C GLN A 352 13.53 1.55 10.97
N ILE A 353 13.37 0.69 11.96
CA ILE A 353 12.54 -0.50 11.88
C ILE A 353 11.07 -0.11 11.95
N GLY A 354 10.27 -0.66 11.03
CA GLY A 354 8.82 -0.45 10.98
C GLY A 354 7.95 -1.51 11.64
N GLU A 355 6.65 -1.25 11.50
CA GLU A 355 5.55 -2.07 11.96
C GLU A 355 5.66 -3.55 11.54
N PHE A 356 6.23 -3.82 10.36
CA PHE A 356 6.42 -5.16 9.84
C PHE A 356 7.37 -6.01 10.67
N ALA A 357 8.34 -5.41 11.35
CA ALA A 357 9.22 -6.17 12.23
C ALA A 357 8.43 -6.78 13.39
N PHE A 358 7.46 -6.03 13.94
CA PHE A 358 6.60 -6.53 15.01
C PHE A 358 5.63 -7.61 14.52
N ILE A 359 5.13 -7.48 13.29
CA ILE A 359 4.28 -8.50 12.68
C ILE A 359 5.08 -9.79 12.44
N ILE A 360 6.31 -9.70 11.91
CA ILE A 360 7.21 -10.85 11.73
C ILE A 360 7.59 -11.47 13.08
N ALA A 361 7.86 -10.66 14.10
CA ALA A 361 8.14 -11.13 15.45
C ALA A 361 6.97 -11.91 16.04
N SER A 362 5.76 -11.35 15.99
CA SER A 362 4.53 -11.99 16.47
C SER A 362 4.23 -13.28 15.71
N LEU A 363 4.46 -13.31 14.39
CA LEU A 363 4.37 -14.53 13.60
C LEU A 363 5.34 -15.61 14.10
N GLY A 364 6.62 -15.27 14.32
CA GLY A 364 7.62 -16.20 14.85
C GLY A 364 7.26 -16.75 16.23
N MET A 365 6.74 -15.89 17.10
CA MET A 365 6.21 -16.28 18.42
C MET A 365 5.03 -17.24 18.30
N SER A 366 4.04 -16.92 17.45
CA SER A 366 2.83 -17.75 17.26
C SER A 366 3.14 -19.13 16.67
N LEU A 367 4.21 -19.23 15.88
CA LEU A 367 4.70 -20.50 15.33
C LEU A 367 5.59 -21.27 16.33
N GLY A 368 5.88 -20.71 17.50
CA GLY A 368 6.75 -21.31 18.51
C GLY A 368 8.21 -21.43 18.09
N VAL A 369 8.64 -20.67 17.08
CA VAL A 369 10.00 -20.76 16.50
C VAL A 369 10.93 -19.62 16.91
N LEU A 370 10.37 -18.58 17.53
CA LEU A 370 11.11 -17.43 18.02
C LEU A 370 11.19 -17.47 19.55
N ASP A 371 12.39 -17.30 20.10
CA ASP A 371 12.54 -17.19 21.55
C ASP A 371 11.86 -15.90 22.06
N ALA A 372 11.17 -16.00 23.21
CA ALA A 372 10.43 -14.90 23.82
C ALA A 372 11.25 -13.62 24.05
N GLN A 373 12.56 -13.76 24.27
CA GLN A 373 13.48 -12.65 24.49
C GLN A 373 13.78 -11.81 23.24
N ILE A 374 13.61 -12.36 22.02
CA ILE A 374 13.95 -11.63 20.79
C ILE A 374 12.93 -10.53 20.51
N TYR A 375 11.67 -10.75 20.88
CA TYR A 375 10.60 -9.80 20.64
C TYR A 375 10.86 -8.46 21.38
N PRO A 376 11.08 -8.42 22.71
CA PRO A 376 11.43 -7.18 23.41
C PRO A 376 12.71 -6.51 22.89
N ILE A 377 13.72 -7.30 22.48
CA ILE A 377 14.96 -6.77 21.90
C ILE A 377 14.65 -5.99 20.63
N VAL A 378 13.87 -6.55 19.70
CA VAL A 378 13.52 -5.89 18.43
C VAL A 378 12.64 -4.65 18.67
N VAL A 379 11.72 -4.69 19.63
CA VAL A 379 10.95 -3.50 20.04
C VAL A 379 11.86 -2.40 20.53
N ALA A 380 12.82 -2.70 21.40
CA ALA A 380 13.80 -1.71 21.89
C ALA A 380 14.66 -1.14 20.75
N VAL A 381 15.11 -1.97 19.82
CA VAL A 381 15.86 -1.52 18.63
C VAL A 381 15.00 -0.59 17.76
N SER A 382 13.72 -0.89 17.55
CA SER A 382 12.81 -0.01 16.81
C SER A 382 12.63 1.35 17.49
N VAL A 383 12.49 1.38 18.82
CA VAL A 383 12.40 2.64 19.58
C VAL A 383 13.67 3.47 19.41
N VAL A 384 14.86 2.87 19.60
CA VAL A 384 16.16 3.57 19.45
C VAL A 384 16.34 4.11 18.03
N THR A 385 16.06 3.29 17.02
CA THR A 385 16.21 3.69 15.62
C THR A 385 15.21 4.78 15.23
N THR A 386 13.95 4.69 15.70
CA THR A 386 12.93 5.73 15.48
C THR A 386 13.34 7.08 16.06
N PHE A 387 13.87 7.12 17.28
CA PHE A 387 14.33 8.37 17.89
C PHE A 387 15.55 8.96 17.20
N THR A 388 16.41 8.12 16.63
CA THR A 388 17.67 8.57 16.00
C THR A 388 17.49 8.98 14.53
N THR A 389 16.51 8.45 13.81
CA THR A 389 16.26 8.75 12.39
C THR A 389 16.17 10.24 12.04
N PRO A 390 15.42 11.10 12.75
CA PRO A 390 15.37 12.52 12.40
C PRO A 390 16.74 13.21 12.40
N TYR A 391 17.67 12.74 13.24
CA TYR A 391 19.04 13.23 13.29
C TYR A 391 19.84 12.76 12.07
N PHE A 392 19.70 11.50 11.66
CA PHE A 392 20.34 10.98 10.46
C PHE A 392 19.84 11.67 9.19
N ILE A 393 18.53 11.91 9.07
CA ILE A 393 17.97 12.67 7.93
C ILE A 393 18.61 14.05 7.84
N ARG A 394 18.78 14.77 8.96
CA ARG A 394 19.45 16.07 9.00
C ARG A 394 20.95 15.98 8.69
N MET A 395 21.59 14.87 9.05
CA MET A 395 23.02 14.63 8.78
C MET A 395 23.29 14.22 7.33
N ALA A 396 22.26 13.91 6.53
CA ALA A 396 22.41 13.48 5.15
C ALA A 396 23.06 14.55 4.26
N ASP A 397 22.60 15.80 4.34
CA ASP A 397 23.15 16.93 3.56
C ASP A 397 24.65 17.19 3.82
N PRO A 398 25.12 17.37 5.08
CA PRO A 398 26.54 17.60 5.34
C PRO A 398 27.38 16.38 4.97
N THR A 399 26.85 15.16 5.15
CA THR A 399 27.55 13.94 4.74
C THR A 399 27.68 13.85 3.22
N ALA A 400 26.62 14.18 2.48
CA ALA A 400 26.66 14.20 1.01
C ALA A 400 27.73 15.17 0.50
N ASN A 401 27.78 16.39 1.04
CA ASN A 401 28.80 17.37 0.67
C ASN A 401 30.23 16.91 1.04
N PHE A 402 30.39 16.28 2.21
CA PHE A 402 31.69 15.75 2.64
C PHE A 402 32.18 14.64 1.72
N VAL A 403 31.30 13.68 1.38
CA VAL A 403 31.63 12.56 0.49
C VAL A 403 31.92 13.08 -0.91
N GLU A 404 31.12 14.02 -1.43
CA GLU A 404 31.34 14.62 -2.75
C GLU A 404 32.69 15.37 -2.83
N ALA A 405 33.09 16.07 -1.77
CA ALA A 405 34.39 16.75 -1.70
C ALA A 405 35.59 15.80 -1.63
N HIS A 406 35.44 14.63 -1.01
CA HIS A 406 36.52 13.64 -0.84
C HIS A 406 36.51 12.52 -1.89
N LEU A 407 35.50 12.46 -2.77
CA LEU A 407 35.38 11.38 -3.74
C LEU A 407 36.47 11.50 -4.83
N PRO A 408 37.22 10.41 -5.13
CA PRO A 408 38.17 10.40 -6.24
C PRO A 408 37.50 10.76 -7.57
N ARG A 409 38.15 11.62 -8.38
CA ARG A 409 37.63 12.08 -9.69
C ARG A 409 37.16 10.95 -10.61
N ARG A 410 37.79 9.76 -10.53
CA ARG A 410 37.40 8.58 -11.31
C ARG A 410 36.03 8.03 -10.93
N LEU A 411 35.73 7.94 -9.62
CA LEU A 411 34.43 7.47 -9.14
C LEU A 411 33.33 8.49 -9.43
N HIS A 412 33.63 9.78 -9.24
CA HIS A 412 32.70 10.85 -9.57
C HIS A 412 32.31 10.84 -11.06
N PHE A 413 33.28 10.67 -11.95
CA PHE A 413 33.03 10.55 -13.39
C PHE A 413 32.22 9.29 -13.75
N LEU A 414 32.51 8.14 -13.13
CA LEU A 414 31.78 6.90 -13.36
C LEU A 414 30.32 7.00 -12.91
N ILE A 415 30.06 7.57 -11.73
CA ILE A 415 28.70 7.77 -11.21
C ILE A 415 27.93 8.71 -12.12
N ASN A 416 28.49 9.88 -12.47
CA ASN A 416 27.80 10.84 -13.34
C ASN A 416 27.52 10.29 -14.73
N ARG A 417 28.49 9.58 -15.33
CA ARG A 417 28.29 8.91 -16.62
C ARG A 417 27.19 7.85 -16.53
N TYR A 418 27.16 7.06 -15.46
CA TYR A 418 26.13 6.04 -15.26
C TYR A 418 24.74 6.66 -15.06
N THR A 419 24.65 7.77 -14.32
CA THR A 419 23.41 8.54 -14.15
C THR A 419 22.93 9.12 -15.48
N GLU A 420 23.81 9.75 -16.26
CA GLU A 420 23.48 10.29 -17.59
C GLU A 420 23.07 9.17 -18.56
N GLU A 421 23.77 8.03 -18.55
CA GLU A 421 23.43 6.88 -19.39
C GLU A 421 22.09 6.25 -18.95
N ALA A 422 21.79 6.18 -17.65
CA ALA A 422 20.51 5.71 -17.13
C ALA A 422 19.34 6.63 -17.51
N THR A 423 19.54 7.96 -17.57
CA THR A 423 18.51 8.92 -17.98
C THR A 423 18.36 9.05 -19.49
N THR A 424 19.42 8.83 -20.27
CA THR A 424 19.45 9.10 -21.72
C THR A 424 19.25 7.82 -22.57
N SER A 425 19.41 6.62 -21.99
CA SER A 425 19.40 5.34 -22.72
C SER A 425 18.08 4.58 -22.67
N ALA A 426 16.96 5.25 -22.87
CA ALA A 426 15.71 4.59 -23.24
C ALA A 426 15.49 4.76 -24.75
N SER A 427 16.22 4.00 -25.58
CA SER A 427 15.90 3.96 -27.01
C SER A 427 14.45 3.51 -27.15
N ALA A 428 13.68 4.15 -28.04
CA ALA A 428 12.28 3.81 -28.30
C ALA A 428 12.10 2.30 -28.56
N THR A 429 13.11 1.65 -29.14
CA THR A 429 13.19 0.20 -29.37
C THR A 429 13.33 -0.62 -28.08
N ARG A 430 14.13 -0.17 -27.10
CA ARG A 430 14.26 -0.82 -25.78
C ARG A 430 12.99 -0.68 -24.96
N GLN A 431 12.34 0.49 -24.99
CA GLN A 431 11.04 0.70 -24.35
C GLN A 431 9.95 -0.18 -24.99
N LEU A 432 9.91 -0.29 -26.33
CA LEU A 432 9.02 -1.21 -27.03
C LEU A 432 9.27 -2.67 -26.62
N TRP A 433 10.52 -3.13 -26.64
CA TRP A 433 10.88 -4.48 -26.21
C TRP A 433 10.54 -4.76 -24.76
N HIS A 434 10.77 -3.79 -23.87
CA HIS A 434 10.47 -3.96 -22.46
C HIS A 434 8.95 -4.07 -22.22
N SER A 435 8.16 -3.24 -22.92
CA SER A 435 6.69 -3.31 -22.85
C SER A 435 6.14 -4.64 -23.39
N LEU A 436 6.72 -5.16 -24.48
CA LEU A 436 6.33 -6.44 -25.08
C LEU A 436 6.73 -7.63 -24.22
N PHE A 437 7.97 -7.63 -23.71
CA PHE A 437 8.47 -8.67 -22.81
C PHE A 437 7.65 -8.72 -21.52
N LYS A 438 7.35 -7.57 -20.91
CA LYS A 438 6.51 -7.47 -19.71
C LYS A 438 5.12 -8.03 -19.93
N ARG A 439 4.45 -7.65 -21.03
CA ARG A 439 3.12 -8.17 -21.39
C ARG A 439 3.17 -9.69 -21.62
N TYR A 440 4.24 -10.17 -22.26
CA TYR A 440 4.43 -11.58 -22.55
C TYR A 440 4.67 -12.41 -21.28
N LEU A 441 5.61 -11.97 -20.45
CA LEU A 441 5.97 -12.62 -19.18
C LEU A 441 4.75 -12.73 -18.27
N TRP A 442 3.99 -11.64 -18.12
CA TRP A 442 2.77 -11.64 -17.31
C TRP A 442 1.74 -12.67 -17.79
N ARG A 443 1.53 -12.75 -19.11
CA ARG A 443 0.60 -13.72 -19.70
C ARG A 443 1.06 -15.17 -19.49
N VAL A 444 2.34 -15.45 -19.70
CA VAL A 444 2.92 -16.80 -19.49
C VAL A 444 2.80 -17.21 -18.04
N VAL A 445 3.21 -16.35 -17.11
CA VAL A 445 3.14 -16.61 -15.67
C VAL A 445 1.70 -16.90 -15.27
N LEU A 446 0.77 -15.98 -15.58
CA LEU A 446 -0.63 -16.11 -15.21
C LEU A 446 -1.26 -17.41 -15.72
N TYR A 447 -1.11 -17.74 -17.01
CA TYR A 447 -1.70 -18.98 -17.54
C TYR A 447 -1.00 -20.24 -17.06
N SER A 448 0.32 -20.22 -16.86
CA SER A 448 1.03 -21.36 -16.28
C SER A 448 0.47 -21.68 -14.91
N ILE A 449 0.25 -20.67 -14.08
CA ILE A 449 -0.27 -20.88 -12.73
C ILE A 449 -1.71 -21.37 -12.75
N VAL A 450 -2.58 -20.78 -13.57
CA VAL A 450 -3.97 -21.28 -13.72
C VAL A 450 -3.99 -22.71 -14.24
N LEU A 451 -3.06 -23.10 -15.11
CA LEU A 451 -3.00 -24.48 -15.59
C LEU A 451 -2.49 -25.44 -14.51
N ILE A 452 -1.50 -25.03 -13.71
CA ILE A 452 -1.05 -25.81 -12.54
C ILE A 452 -2.19 -25.92 -11.51
N ALA A 453 -2.94 -24.84 -11.27
CA ALA A 453 -4.21 -24.78 -10.50
C ALA A 453 -5.16 -25.90 -10.86
N MET A 454 -5.49 -25.94 -12.14
CA MET A 454 -6.46 -26.88 -12.65
C MET A 454 -5.91 -28.30 -12.65
N SER A 455 -4.60 -28.48 -12.83
CA SER A 455 -3.95 -29.78 -12.69
C SER A 455 -4.03 -30.32 -11.27
N LEU A 456 -3.77 -29.50 -10.25
CA LEU A 456 -3.84 -29.95 -8.85
C LEU A 456 -5.29 -30.21 -8.42
N ILE A 457 -6.24 -29.32 -8.75
CA ILE A 457 -7.67 -29.56 -8.51
C ILE A 457 -8.14 -30.85 -9.20
N SER A 458 -7.64 -31.09 -10.42
CA SER A 458 -7.91 -32.33 -11.14
C SER A 458 -7.44 -33.56 -10.37
N LEU A 459 -6.19 -33.55 -9.90
CA LEU A 459 -5.58 -34.69 -9.23
C LEU A 459 -6.15 -34.94 -7.83
N ASP A 460 -6.42 -33.89 -7.06
CA ASP A 460 -6.81 -34.01 -5.65
C ASP A 460 -8.33 -34.16 -5.46
N TYR A 461 -9.14 -33.62 -6.38
CA TYR A 461 -10.60 -33.61 -6.26
C TYR A 461 -11.29 -34.34 -7.41
N ILE A 462 -11.01 -34.00 -8.67
CA ILE A 462 -11.76 -34.54 -9.82
C ILE A 462 -11.48 -36.04 -9.99
N VAL A 463 -10.20 -36.44 -9.99
CA VAL A 463 -9.79 -37.84 -10.19
C VAL A 463 -10.34 -38.75 -9.08
N PRO A 464 -10.20 -38.45 -7.77
CA PRO A 464 -10.76 -39.28 -6.71
C PRO A 464 -12.29 -39.37 -6.78
N THR A 465 -12.98 -38.26 -7.07
CA THR A 465 -14.45 -38.24 -7.15
C THR A 465 -14.97 -39.10 -8.31
N PHE A 466 -14.40 -38.99 -9.50
CA PHE A 466 -14.84 -39.76 -10.67
C PHE A 466 -14.42 -41.23 -10.59
N THR A 467 -13.27 -41.55 -9.99
CA THR A 467 -12.86 -42.94 -9.76
C THR A 467 -13.68 -43.61 -8.66
N GLY A 468 -14.16 -42.86 -7.67
CA GLY A 468 -15.13 -43.35 -6.68
C GLY A 468 -16.53 -43.61 -7.26
N LEU A 469 -16.98 -42.78 -8.21
CA LEU A 469 -18.29 -42.94 -8.88
C LEU A 469 -18.29 -44.00 -9.98
N PHE A 470 -17.20 -44.14 -10.74
CA PHE A 470 -17.08 -45.05 -11.88
C PHE A 470 -15.75 -45.83 -11.82
N PRO A 471 -15.75 -47.11 -11.40
CA PRO A 471 -14.51 -47.87 -11.14
C PRO A 471 -13.59 -48.02 -12.35
N ASN A 472 -14.13 -48.30 -13.54
CA ASN A 472 -13.34 -48.59 -14.74
C ASN A 472 -13.16 -47.37 -15.66
N TRP A 473 -14.14 -46.47 -15.69
CA TRP A 473 -14.15 -45.31 -16.58
C TRP A 473 -13.80 -43.99 -15.89
N GLY A 474 -13.69 -44.00 -14.56
CA GLY A 474 -13.48 -42.79 -13.75
C GLY A 474 -12.23 -42.01 -14.15
N ARG A 475 -11.11 -42.69 -14.43
CA ARG A 475 -9.86 -42.04 -14.87
C ARG A 475 -10.01 -41.36 -16.25
N LEU A 476 -10.74 -41.99 -17.17
CA LEU A 476 -11.00 -41.43 -18.51
C LEU A 476 -11.91 -40.19 -18.41
N PHE A 477 -13.02 -40.30 -17.68
CA PHE A 477 -13.92 -39.16 -17.48
C PHE A 477 -13.23 -37.99 -16.76
N ALA A 478 -12.46 -38.28 -15.71
CA ALA A 478 -11.67 -37.26 -15.01
C ALA A 478 -10.70 -36.56 -15.94
N THR A 479 -9.98 -37.31 -16.80
CA THR A 479 -9.03 -36.75 -17.76
C THR A 479 -9.74 -35.86 -18.78
N VAL A 480 -10.86 -36.31 -19.34
CA VAL A 480 -11.65 -35.53 -20.31
C VAL A 480 -12.17 -34.23 -19.72
N VAL A 481 -12.75 -34.28 -18.51
CA VAL A 481 -13.24 -33.09 -17.80
C VAL A 481 -12.10 -32.13 -17.51
N SER A 482 -10.96 -32.65 -17.06
CA SER A 482 -9.78 -31.83 -16.73
C SER A 482 -9.20 -31.15 -17.95
N LEU A 483 -9.08 -31.86 -19.09
CA LEU A 483 -8.64 -31.30 -20.36
C LEU A 483 -9.62 -30.26 -20.89
N LEU A 484 -10.94 -30.48 -20.78
CA LEU A 484 -11.96 -29.51 -21.18
C LEU A 484 -11.87 -28.21 -20.38
N LEU A 485 -11.66 -28.33 -19.07
CA LEU A 485 -11.47 -27.18 -18.20
C LEU A 485 -10.16 -26.45 -18.55
N MET A 486 -9.05 -27.16 -18.78
CA MET A 486 -7.73 -26.58 -19.07
C MET A 486 -7.59 -26.02 -20.49
N ALA A 487 -8.33 -26.56 -21.47
CA ALA A 487 -8.28 -26.19 -22.88
C ALA A 487 -8.26 -24.67 -23.14
N PRO A 488 -9.16 -23.83 -22.59
CA PRO A 488 -9.13 -22.39 -22.82
C PRO A 488 -7.81 -21.73 -22.40
N PHE A 489 -7.17 -22.19 -21.32
CA PHE A 489 -5.94 -21.61 -20.80
C PHE A 489 -4.69 -22.15 -21.52
N LEU A 490 -4.67 -23.44 -21.88
CA LEU A 490 -3.63 -24.03 -22.74
C LEU A 490 -3.57 -23.28 -24.07
N LEU A 491 -4.72 -22.97 -24.66
CA LEU A 491 -4.80 -22.17 -25.88
C LEU A 491 -4.35 -20.72 -25.66
N ALA A 492 -4.79 -20.09 -24.58
CA ALA A 492 -4.41 -18.70 -24.29
C ALA A 492 -2.89 -18.55 -24.14
N MET A 493 -2.26 -19.59 -23.59
CA MET A 493 -0.82 -19.71 -23.50
C MET A 493 -0.16 -19.82 -24.89
N THR A 494 -0.69 -20.64 -25.81
CA THR A 494 -0.09 -20.88 -27.13
C THR A 494 -0.30 -19.76 -28.17
N TYR A 495 -1.30 -18.88 -28.02
CA TYR A 495 -1.56 -17.79 -28.97
C TYR A 495 -0.67 -16.55 -28.76
N PRO A 496 -0.08 -15.94 -29.82
CA PRO A 496 0.84 -14.79 -29.69
C PRO A 496 0.19 -13.56 -29.03
N ALA A 497 0.97 -12.88 -28.17
CA ALA A 497 0.53 -11.69 -27.41
C ALA A 497 0.82 -10.35 -28.09
N SER A 498 1.57 -10.35 -29.19
CA SER A 498 1.94 -9.12 -29.92
C SER A 498 0.87 -8.68 -30.91
N LYS A 499 0.61 -7.37 -30.99
CA LYS A 499 -0.20 -6.80 -32.08
C LYS A 499 0.57 -6.93 -33.38
N LYS A 500 -0.13 -7.22 -34.48
CA LYS A 500 0.48 -7.39 -35.81
C LYS A 500 1.34 -6.17 -36.22
N THR A 501 0.86 -4.97 -35.91
CA THR A 501 1.54 -3.68 -36.15
C THR A 501 2.79 -3.45 -35.28
N GLU A 502 2.82 -3.93 -34.04
CA GLU A 502 4.01 -3.83 -33.16
C GLU A 502 5.11 -4.78 -33.65
N ARG A 503 4.73 -5.98 -34.11
CA ARG A 503 5.65 -6.95 -34.72
C ARG A 503 6.25 -6.39 -36.01
N GLU A 504 5.45 -5.78 -36.86
CA GLU A 504 5.92 -5.13 -38.10
C GLU A 504 6.88 -3.96 -37.82
N ARG A 505 6.63 -3.13 -36.79
CA ARG A 505 7.53 -2.04 -36.38
C ARG A 505 8.88 -2.53 -35.84
N LEU A 506 8.89 -3.64 -35.10
CA LEU A 506 10.13 -4.24 -34.60
C LEU A 506 10.97 -4.87 -35.71
N ILE A 507 10.31 -5.56 -36.66
CA ILE A 507 10.97 -6.15 -37.83
C ILE A 507 11.52 -5.06 -38.75
N ALA A 508 10.79 -3.95 -38.93
CA ALA A 508 11.23 -2.80 -39.71
C ALA A 508 12.43 -2.07 -39.07
N ALA A 509 12.59 -2.12 -37.75
CA ALA A 509 13.71 -1.48 -37.05
C ALA A 509 15.03 -2.27 -37.18
N ASN A 510 14.99 -3.61 -37.25
CA ASN A 510 16.15 -4.45 -37.61
C ASN A 510 15.72 -5.92 -37.84
N ALA A 511 16.16 -6.53 -38.95
CA ALA A 511 15.76 -7.89 -39.35
C ALA A 511 16.29 -9.03 -38.44
N ARG A 512 17.30 -8.77 -37.59
CA ARG A 512 17.86 -9.78 -36.64
C ARG A 512 17.06 -9.91 -35.33
N TYR A 513 15.99 -9.13 -35.14
CA TYR A 513 15.19 -9.13 -33.90
C TYR A 513 14.01 -10.13 -33.88
N ASP A 514 13.90 -11.04 -34.87
CA ASP A 514 12.91 -12.12 -34.84
C ASP A 514 13.26 -13.24 -33.84
N VAL A 515 14.56 -13.41 -33.55
CA VAL A 515 15.05 -14.51 -32.70
C VAL A 515 14.42 -14.50 -31.30
N PRO A 516 14.37 -13.38 -30.55
CA PRO A 516 13.81 -13.42 -29.21
C PRO A 516 12.28 -13.61 -29.22
N LEU A 517 11.56 -13.17 -30.26
CA LEU A 517 10.12 -13.45 -30.42
C LEU A 517 9.85 -14.94 -30.65
N ILE A 518 10.71 -15.60 -31.43
CA ILE A 518 10.68 -17.04 -31.68
C ILE A 518 11.02 -17.80 -30.40
N VAL A 519 12.10 -17.42 -29.70
CA VAL A 519 12.51 -18.03 -28.42
C VAL A 519 11.39 -17.94 -27.39
N MET A 520 10.79 -16.76 -27.22
CA MET A 520 9.63 -16.59 -26.34
C MET A 520 8.50 -17.55 -26.73
N THR A 521 8.17 -17.61 -28.02
CA THR A 521 7.15 -18.54 -28.56
C THR A 521 7.45 -20.02 -28.28
N ILE A 522 8.72 -20.42 -28.32
CA ILE A 522 9.13 -21.80 -28.00
C ILE A 522 8.96 -22.06 -26.50
N VAL A 523 9.44 -21.15 -25.64
CA VAL A 523 9.37 -21.30 -24.17
C VAL A 523 7.93 -21.55 -23.70
N ARG A 524 6.96 -20.76 -24.18
CA ARG A 524 5.55 -20.98 -23.79
C ARG A 524 4.96 -22.32 -24.25
N LEU A 525 5.36 -22.80 -25.44
CA LEU A 525 4.82 -24.04 -26.01
C LEU A 525 5.39 -25.21 -25.21
N LEU A 526 6.66 -25.10 -24.83
CA LEU A 526 7.31 -26.05 -23.95
C LEU A 526 6.62 -26.11 -22.59
N ILE A 527 6.37 -24.97 -21.93
CA ILE A 527 5.69 -24.97 -20.61
C ILE A 527 4.27 -25.54 -20.72
N ALA A 528 3.48 -25.14 -21.73
CA ALA A 528 2.13 -25.66 -21.93
C ALA A 528 2.12 -27.19 -22.17
N MET A 529 3.07 -27.69 -22.96
CA MET A 529 3.28 -29.11 -23.19
C MET A 529 3.70 -29.82 -21.90
N THR A 530 4.63 -29.27 -21.12
CA THR A 530 5.07 -29.84 -19.84
C THR A 530 3.92 -30.00 -18.86
N ILE A 531 3.04 -28.99 -18.74
CA ILE A 531 1.89 -29.07 -17.83
C ILE A 531 0.90 -30.16 -18.29
N LEU A 532 0.65 -30.26 -19.60
CA LEU A 532 -0.22 -31.30 -20.16
C LEU A 532 0.35 -32.72 -19.96
N VAL A 533 1.65 -32.89 -20.21
CA VAL A 533 2.37 -34.16 -20.00
C VAL A 533 2.37 -34.52 -18.52
N TYR A 534 2.60 -33.55 -17.63
CA TYR A 534 2.56 -33.74 -16.18
C TYR A 534 1.21 -34.30 -15.73
N LEU A 535 0.09 -33.66 -16.11
CA LEU A 535 -1.25 -34.12 -15.75
C LEU A 535 -1.49 -35.58 -16.18
N LEU A 536 -1.21 -35.90 -17.45
CA LEU A 536 -1.43 -37.24 -18.00
C LEU A 536 -0.49 -38.29 -17.37
N SER A 537 0.74 -37.89 -17.04
CA SER A 537 1.71 -38.76 -16.38
C SER A 537 1.28 -39.13 -14.96
N SER A 538 0.66 -38.19 -14.23
CA SER A 538 0.16 -38.39 -12.87
C SER A 538 -1.10 -39.26 -12.82
N ILE A 539 -1.98 -39.18 -13.83
CA ILE A 539 -3.23 -39.99 -13.87
C ILE A 539 -2.98 -41.43 -14.35
N TYR A 540 -2.06 -41.61 -15.31
CA TYR A 540 -1.81 -42.91 -15.96
C TYR A 540 -0.40 -43.45 -15.70
N SER A 541 0.59 -42.93 -16.43
CA SER A 541 2.00 -43.30 -16.30
C SER A 541 2.86 -42.35 -17.13
N MET A 542 4.16 -42.28 -16.82
CA MET A 542 5.14 -41.45 -17.54
C MET A 542 5.13 -41.72 -19.07
N LYS A 543 5.01 -42.97 -19.49
CA LYS A 543 4.98 -43.35 -20.92
C LYS A 543 3.75 -42.80 -21.64
N VAL A 544 2.58 -42.92 -21.03
CA VAL A 544 1.31 -42.41 -21.57
C VAL A 544 1.30 -40.89 -21.60
N GLY A 545 1.85 -40.25 -20.55
CA GLY A 545 1.98 -38.80 -20.47
C GLY A 545 2.73 -38.22 -21.66
N TRP A 546 3.88 -38.79 -22.03
CA TRP A 546 4.66 -38.32 -23.16
C TRP A 546 4.02 -38.64 -24.53
N THR A 547 3.57 -39.88 -24.75
CA THR A 547 3.05 -40.28 -26.08
C THR A 547 1.72 -39.62 -26.39
N ILE A 548 0.77 -39.68 -25.46
CA ILE A 548 -0.57 -39.09 -25.65
C ILE A 548 -0.49 -37.57 -25.44
N GLY A 549 0.25 -37.09 -24.44
CA GLY A 549 0.32 -35.65 -24.14
C GLY A 549 0.92 -34.83 -25.28
N VAL A 550 2.03 -35.27 -25.88
CA VAL A 550 2.61 -34.56 -27.04
C VAL A 550 1.63 -34.56 -28.22
N GLY A 551 0.98 -35.69 -28.50
CA GLY A 551 -0.02 -35.80 -29.57
C GLY A 551 -1.22 -34.87 -29.36
N LEU A 552 -1.78 -34.86 -28.14
CA LEU A 552 -2.91 -34.01 -27.76
C LEU A 552 -2.55 -32.52 -27.78
N PHE A 553 -1.30 -32.16 -27.43
CA PHE A 553 -0.80 -30.81 -27.53
C PHE A 553 -0.74 -30.30 -28.97
N PHE A 554 -0.21 -31.10 -29.91
CA PHE A 554 -0.18 -30.75 -31.32
C PHE A 554 -1.58 -30.62 -31.91
N ILE A 555 -2.49 -31.53 -31.55
CA ILE A 555 -3.90 -31.43 -31.94
C ILE A 555 -4.51 -30.14 -31.40
N LEU A 556 -4.25 -29.78 -30.15
CA LEU A 556 -4.77 -28.57 -29.50
C LEU A 556 -4.27 -27.29 -30.19
N VAL A 557 -3.00 -27.25 -30.62
CA VAL A 557 -2.42 -26.14 -31.41
C VAL A 557 -3.07 -26.02 -32.79
N LEU A 558 -3.45 -27.14 -33.43
CA LEU A 558 -4.00 -27.16 -34.78
C LEU A 558 -5.54 -27.05 -34.85
N SER A 559 -6.25 -27.53 -33.82
CA SER A 559 -7.70 -27.83 -33.87
C SER A 559 -8.61 -26.65 -33.61
N PHE A 560 -8.15 -25.59 -32.92
CA PHE A 560 -9.10 -24.64 -32.35
C PHE A 560 -9.48 -23.46 -33.27
N SER A 561 -10.76 -23.48 -33.66
CA SER A 561 -11.51 -22.50 -34.43
C SER A 561 -11.43 -21.05 -33.89
N LYS A 562 -11.54 -20.08 -34.82
CA LYS A 562 -11.73 -18.64 -34.56
C LYS A 562 -12.77 -18.32 -33.47
N SER A 563 -13.73 -19.22 -33.22
CA SER A 563 -14.79 -19.05 -32.21
C SER A 563 -14.29 -19.18 -30.76
N ALA A 564 -13.40 -20.13 -30.45
CA ALA A 564 -12.85 -20.26 -29.10
C ALA A 564 -11.86 -19.14 -28.79
N HIS A 565 -11.09 -18.72 -29.79
CA HIS A 565 -10.28 -17.51 -29.70
C HIS A 565 -11.14 -16.30 -29.34
N LYS A 566 -12.32 -16.12 -29.95
CA LYS A 566 -13.27 -15.05 -29.56
C LYS A 566 -13.76 -15.18 -28.12
N ARG A 567 -14.07 -16.39 -27.63
CA ARG A 567 -14.48 -16.61 -26.23
C ARG A 567 -13.34 -16.34 -25.25
N MET A 568 -12.13 -16.78 -25.59
CA MET A 568 -10.92 -16.61 -24.79
C MET A 568 -10.47 -15.15 -24.72
N VAL A 569 -10.45 -14.44 -25.85
CA VAL A 569 -10.21 -12.99 -25.90
C VAL A 569 -11.25 -12.24 -25.06
N ARG A 570 -12.50 -12.73 -25.00
CA ARG A 570 -13.53 -12.14 -24.13
C ARG A 570 -13.25 -12.39 -22.63
N ILE A 571 -12.79 -13.59 -22.26
CA ILE A 571 -12.44 -13.90 -20.87
C ILE A 571 -11.20 -13.12 -20.45
N GLU A 572 -10.15 -13.12 -21.28
CA GLU A 572 -8.92 -12.35 -21.05
C GLU A 572 -9.23 -10.86 -21.01
N SER A 573 -10.04 -10.33 -21.94
CA SER A 573 -10.41 -8.93 -21.91
C SER A 573 -11.18 -8.59 -20.64
N ARG A 574 -12.15 -9.41 -20.22
CA ARG A 574 -12.84 -9.20 -18.93
C ARG A 574 -11.90 -9.24 -17.74
N PHE A 575 -10.96 -10.17 -17.70
CA PHE A 575 -10.00 -10.26 -16.59
C PHE A 575 -9.08 -9.03 -16.54
N ILE A 576 -8.51 -8.63 -17.69
CA ILE A 576 -7.67 -7.43 -17.79
C ILE A 576 -8.48 -6.16 -17.52
N ASP A 577 -9.75 -6.13 -17.91
CA ASP A 577 -10.65 -5.02 -17.65
C ASP A 577 -11.00 -4.92 -16.18
N ASN A 578 -11.27 -6.04 -15.51
CA ASN A 578 -11.49 -6.08 -14.07
C ASN A 578 -10.23 -5.64 -13.30
N LEU A 579 -9.03 -6.10 -13.71
CA LEU A 579 -7.77 -5.67 -13.11
C LEU A 579 -7.51 -4.16 -13.25
N ASN A 580 -7.99 -3.56 -14.34
CA ASN A 580 -7.82 -2.13 -14.62
C ASN A 580 -9.15 -1.37 -14.49
N GLU A 581 -10.16 -1.90 -13.81
CA GLU A 581 -11.53 -1.36 -13.85
C GLU A 581 -11.56 0.11 -13.40
N ARG A 582 -10.81 0.39 -12.32
CA ARG A 582 -10.62 1.73 -11.78
C ARG A 582 -10.08 2.70 -12.83
N GLU A 583 -9.08 2.29 -13.60
CA GLU A 583 -8.45 3.16 -14.60
C GLU A 583 -9.26 3.25 -15.88
N LEU A 584 -9.90 2.17 -16.32
CA LEU A 584 -10.79 2.19 -17.49
C LEU A 584 -11.99 3.13 -17.25
N ARG A 585 -12.50 3.22 -16.01
CA ARG A 585 -13.51 4.22 -15.65
C ARG A 585 -12.96 5.65 -15.62
N ARG A 586 -11.77 5.86 -15.03
CA ARG A 586 -11.12 7.18 -14.98
C ARG A 586 -10.71 7.69 -16.37
N SER A 587 -10.18 6.81 -17.21
CA SER A 587 -9.70 7.15 -18.55
C SER A 587 -10.79 7.08 -19.63
N GLY A 588 -11.95 6.49 -19.31
CA GLY A 588 -13.03 6.23 -20.27
C GLY A 588 -12.71 5.16 -21.32
N ALA A 589 -11.54 4.53 -21.27
CA ALA A 589 -11.13 3.53 -22.24
C ALA A 589 -12.11 2.34 -22.20
N LYS A 590 -12.69 2.01 -23.36
CA LYS A 590 -13.81 1.05 -23.59
C LYS A 590 -15.23 1.56 -23.40
N ASN A 591 -15.44 2.79 -22.94
CA ASN A 591 -16.75 3.44 -22.97
C ASN A 591 -16.99 4.09 -24.35
N ARG A 592 -16.82 3.28 -25.40
CA ARG A 592 -16.76 3.71 -26.80
C ARG A 592 -18.16 4.04 -27.28
N LEU A 593 -18.51 5.33 -27.29
CA LEU A 593 -19.78 5.82 -27.81
C LEU A 593 -19.79 5.79 -29.35
N VAL A 594 -18.65 6.14 -29.96
CA VAL A 594 -18.38 6.24 -31.42
C VAL A 594 -16.87 5.94 -31.64
N PRO A 595 -16.36 5.53 -32.82
CA PRO A 595 -14.91 5.39 -33.03
C PRO A 595 -14.14 6.65 -32.57
N ASN A 596 -13.15 6.45 -31.69
CA ASN A 596 -12.29 7.49 -31.10
C ASN A 596 -12.95 8.43 -30.08
N MET A 597 -14.17 8.16 -29.59
CA MET A 597 -14.78 8.94 -28.51
C MET A 597 -15.18 8.09 -27.31
N HIS A 598 -14.79 8.54 -26.12
CA HIS A 598 -14.91 7.86 -24.85
C HIS A 598 -15.60 8.75 -23.83
N LEU A 599 -16.41 8.15 -22.96
CA LEU A 599 -16.98 8.80 -21.77
C LEU A 599 -16.14 8.44 -20.54
N ALA A 600 -15.47 9.43 -19.96
CA ALA A 600 -14.66 9.33 -18.75
C ALA A 600 -15.32 10.06 -17.57
N TYR A 601 -15.02 9.64 -16.35
CA TYR A 601 -15.47 10.31 -15.13
C TYR A 601 -14.26 10.78 -14.33
N MET A 602 -14.23 12.06 -13.99
CA MET A 602 -13.11 12.72 -13.29
C MET A 602 -13.62 13.52 -12.09
N THR A 603 -12.89 13.45 -10.98
CA THR A 603 -13.26 14.18 -9.75
C THR A 603 -12.55 15.52 -9.75
N VAL A 604 -13.29 16.61 -9.57
CA VAL A 604 -12.74 17.97 -9.57
C VAL A 604 -11.97 18.21 -8.28
N GLY A 605 -10.66 18.40 -8.39
CA GLY A 605 -9.79 18.83 -7.30
C GLY A 605 -9.97 20.32 -6.97
N TYR A 606 -9.59 20.72 -5.77
CA TYR A 606 -9.75 22.10 -5.28
C TYR A 606 -8.90 23.13 -6.04
N LYS A 607 -7.74 22.73 -6.58
CA LYS A 607 -6.87 23.58 -7.43
C LYS A 607 -7.23 23.57 -8.92
N CYS A 608 -8.33 22.93 -9.32
CA CYS A 608 -8.73 22.91 -10.72
C CYS A 608 -9.01 24.35 -11.20
N PRO A 609 -8.40 24.80 -12.32
CA PRO A 609 -8.33 26.23 -12.69
C PRO A 609 -9.67 26.84 -13.08
N PHE A 610 -10.71 26.02 -13.30
CA PHE A 610 -12.06 26.47 -13.62
C PHE A 610 -13.08 26.12 -12.52
N VAL A 611 -12.59 25.84 -11.30
CA VAL A 611 -13.43 25.73 -10.11
C VAL A 611 -14.14 27.06 -9.86
N GLY A 612 -15.44 26.98 -9.59
CA GLY A 612 -16.31 28.14 -9.40
C GLY A 612 -16.74 28.81 -10.70
N GLU A 613 -16.14 28.48 -11.85
CA GLU A 613 -16.54 29.01 -13.15
C GLU A 613 -17.77 28.29 -13.72
N GLN A 614 -18.51 28.99 -14.56
CA GLN A 614 -19.57 28.38 -15.37
C GLN A 614 -18.95 27.55 -16.50
N LEU A 615 -19.62 26.47 -16.91
CA LEU A 615 -19.14 25.59 -17.98
C LEU A 615 -18.78 26.34 -19.27
N LYS A 616 -19.53 27.39 -19.65
CA LYS A 616 -19.21 28.21 -20.82
C LYS A 616 -17.86 28.94 -20.73
N ASN A 617 -17.42 29.28 -19.52
CA ASN A 617 -16.18 30.01 -19.26
C ASN A 617 -14.99 29.08 -19.00
N SER A 618 -15.26 27.85 -18.55
CA SER A 618 -14.24 26.84 -18.23
C SER A 618 -13.26 26.52 -19.36
N GLY A 619 -13.66 26.78 -20.61
CA GLY A 619 -12.87 26.49 -21.79
C GLY A 619 -12.65 24.99 -22.03
N LEU A 620 -13.42 24.10 -21.41
CA LEU A 620 -13.27 22.64 -21.53
C LEU A 620 -13.28 22.17 -23.00
N ARG A 621 -14.22 22.68 -23.79
CA ARG A 621 -14.36 22.32 -25.21
C ARG A 621 -13.28 22.96 -26.09
N SER A 622 -12.95 24.23 -25.85
CA SER A 622 -12.00 24.99 -26.68
C SER A 622 -10.54 24.70 -26.38
N ARG A 623 -10.18 24.47 -25.11
CA ARG A 623 -8.81 24.23 -24.65
C ARG A 623 -8.43 22.75 -24.69
N PHE A 624 -9.38 21.88 -24.35
CA PHE A 624 -9.11 20.45 -24.16
C PHE A 624 -9.88 19.54 -25.13
N GLY A 625 -10.80 20.08 -25.94
CA GLY A 625 -11.59 19.30 -26.91
C GLY A 625 -12.75 18.50 -26.29
N VAL A 626 -12.94 18.56 -24.97
CA VAL A 626 -13.84 17.67 -24.23
C VAL A 626 -15.22 18.30 -24.01
N SER A 627 -16.28 17.49 -24.05
CA SER A 627 -17.66 17.92 -23.73
C SER A 627 -18.12 17.33 -22.41
N VAL A 628 -18.82 18.10 -21.57
CA VAL A 628 -19.37 17.60 -20.31
C VAL A 628 -20.75 16.96 -20.57
N ALA A 629 -20.90 15.69 -20.19
CA ALA A 629 -22.11 14.90 -20.31
C ALA A 629 -22.92 14.81 -19.01
N SER A 630 -22.26 14.89 -17.85
CA SER A 630 -22.93 14.90 -16.55
C SER A 630 -22.08 15.57 -15.48
N ILE A 631 -22.71 16.10 -14.44
CA ILE A 631 -22.04 16.53 -13.20
C ILE A 631 -22.72 15.80 -12.05
N GLN A 632 -21.97 15.02 -11.28
CA GLN A 632 -22.46 14.44 -10.04
C GLN A 632 -21.91 15.25 -8.87
N ARG A 633 -22.82 15.88 -8.12
CA ARG A 633 -22.53 16.73 -6.95
C ARG A 633 -23.02 16.02 -5.70
N GLY A 634 -22.11 15.37 -4.98
CA GLY A 634 -22.46 14.51 -3.85
C GLY A 634 -23.44 13.41 -4.27
N GLY A 635 -24.70 13.52 -3.82
CA GLY A 635 -25.78 12.59 -4.15
C GLY A 635 -26.57 12.93 -5.44
N ASP A 636 -26.49 14.18 -5.91
CA ASP A 636 -27.30 14.66 -7.02
C ASP A 636 -26.57 14.52 -8.36
N LEU A 637 -27.27 14.00 -9.38
CA LEU A 637 -26.75 13.83 -10.73
C LEU A 637 -27.43 14.80 -11.70
N ILE A 638 -26.69 15.78 -12.18
CA ILE A 638 -27.09 16.70 -13.24
C ILE A 638 -26.75 16.05 -14.58
N MET A 639 -27.78 15.59 -15.28
CA MET A 639 -27.65 15.02 -16.62
C MET A 639 -27.61 16.13 -17.66
N VAL A 640 -26.61 16.11 -18.55
CA VAL A 640 -26.43 17.09 -19.64
C VAL A 640 -26.47 18.53 -19.10
N PRO A 641 -25.46 18.94 -18.31
CA PRO A 641 -25.44 20.25 -17.66
C PRO A 641 -25.49 21.39 -18.69
N GLY A 642 -26.24 22.44 -18.38
CA GLY A 642 -26.32 23.65 -19.21
C GLY A 642 -25.07 24.52 -19.11
N ALA A 643 -24.92 25.46 -20.04
CA ALA A 643 -23.77 26.37 -20.13
C ALA A 643 -23.52 27.23 -18.86
N GLU A 644 -24.57 27.48 -18.09
CA GLU A 644 -24.54 28.29 -16.86
C GLU A 644 -24.17 27.49 -15.60
N GLU A 645 -24.15 26.16 -15.69
CA GLU A 645 -23.85 25.30 -14.54
C GLU A 645 -22.40 25.51 -14.11
N ARG A 646 -22.18 25.62 -12.80
CA ARG A 646 -20.85 25.84 -12.23
C ARG A 646 -20.23 24.53 -11.81
N VAL A 647 -18.90 24.48 -11.92
CA VAL A 647 -18.10 23.35 -11.46
C VAL A 647 -17.59 23.64 -10.05
N PHE A 648 -17.85 22.76 -9.09
CA PHE A 648 -17.34 22.90 -7.72
C PHE A 648 -16.29 21.84 -7.38
N PRO A 649 -15.46 22.07 -6.35
CA PRO A 649 -14.58 21.03 -5.83
C PRO A 649 -15.38 19.82 -5.36
N GLY A 650 -14.90 18.62 -5.66
CA GLY A 650 -15.57 17.36 -5.34
C GLY A 650 -16.68 16.94 -6.31
N ASP A 651 -17.07 17.78 -7.27
CA ASP A 651 -17.96 17.36 -8.36
C ASP A 651 -17.29 16.24 -9.18
N VAL A 652 -18.07 15.24 -9.60
CA VAL A 652 -17.61 14.22 -10.55
C VAL A 652 -18.15 14.56 -11.94
N LEU A 653 -17.27 15.04 -12.82
CA LEU A 653 -17.60 15.38 -14.20
C LEU A 653 -17.56 14.13 -15.07
N GLY A 654 -18.67 13.78 -15.70
CA GLY A 654 -18.71 12.85 -16.82
C GLY A 654 -18.39 13.62 -18.10
N VAL A 655 -17.27 13.32 -18.75
CA VAL A 655 -16.78 14.05 -19.93
C VAL A 655 -16.59 13.13 -21.12
N ILE A 656 -16.89 13.63 -22.32
CA ILE A 656 -16.79 12.90 -23.58
C ILE A 656 -15.71 13.53 -24.46
N GLY A 657 -14.71 12.74 -24.86
CA GLY A 657 -13.63 13.15 -25.75
C GLY A 657 -12.83 11.96 -26.29
N THR A 658 -11.81 12.25 -27.09
CA THR A 658 -10.81 11.27 -27.54
C THR A 658 -9.85 10.90 -26.40
N ASP A 659 -9.10 9.79 -26.56
CA ASP A 659 -8.14 9.34 -25.54
C ASP A 659 -7.09 10.42 -25.21
N ASP A 660 -6.57 11.09 -26.24
CA ASP A 660 -5.56 12.15 -26.10
C ASP A 660 -6.14 13.40 -25.41
N GLU A 661 -7.40 13.74 -25.68
CA GLU A 661 -8.10 14.88 -25.07
C GLU A 661 -8.38 14.64 -23.58
N ILE A 662 -8.87 13.43 -23.24
CA ILE A 662 -9.15 13.04 -21.86
C ILE A 662 -7.85 12.96 -21.05
N GLN A 663 -6.77 12.39 -21.60
CA GLN A 663 -5.47 12.32 -20.93
C GLN A 663 -4.87 13.70 -20.66
N LYS A 664 -5.09 14.69 -21.54
CA LYS A 664 -4.66 16.08 -21.31
C LYS A 664 -5.47 16.77 -20.22
N LEU A 665 -6.76 16.49 -20.12
CA LEU A 665 -7.65 17.12 -19.15
C LEU A 665 -7.48 16.55 -17.73
N LEU A 666 -7.25 15.24 -17.61
CA LEU A 666 -7.19 14.52 -16.34
C LEU A 666 -6.28 15.17 -15.27
N PRO A 667 -5.00 15.50 -15.53
CA PRO A 667 -4.13 16.08 -14.50
C PRO A 667 -4.53 17.51 -14.10
N VAL A 668 -5.26 18.22 -14.96
CA VAL A 668 -5.74 19.59 -14.68
C VAL A 668 -6.96 19.55 -13.77
N VAL A 669 -7.85 18.57 -13.97
CA VAL A 669 -9.07 18.41 -13.19
C VAL A 669 -8.81 17.77 -11.84
N GLU A 670 -7.99 16.72 -11.78
CA GLU A 670 -7.70 16.00 -10.53
C GLU A 670 -6.49 16.59 -9.76
N ALA A 671 -6.12 17.85 -10.03
CA ALA A 671 -5.02 18.51 -9.32
C ALA A 671 -5.29 18.50 -7.80
N ALA A 672 -4.49 17.72 -7.07
CA ALA A 672 -4.66 17.51 -5.64
C ALA A 672 -4.36 18.79 -4.84
N ASP A 673 -5.00 18.91 -3.69
CA ASP A 673 -4.56 19.85 -2.66
C ASP A 673 -3.21 19.42 -2.11
N ASP A 674 -2.25 20.33 -2.15
CA ASP A 674 -1.32 20.43 -1.03
C ASP A 674 -2.15 21.07 0.08
N GLU A 675 -2.16 20.49 1.29
CA GLU A 675 -2.78 21.09 2.48
C GLU A 675 -2.40 22.57 2.52
N ALA A 676 -3.36 23.44 2.16
CA ALA A 676 -3.22 24.84 2.49
C ALA A 676 -3.06 24.90 4.01
N PRO A 677 -2.14 25.71 4.55
CA PRO A 677 -2.00 25.82 5.99
C PRO A 677 -3.38 26.10 6.56
N GLU A 678 -3.85 25.25 7.47
CA GLU A 678 -5.05 25.52 8.26
C GLU A 678 -4.84 26.91 8.87
N VAL A 679 -5.48 27.93 8.30
CA VAL A 679 -5.63 29.19 8.98
C VAL A 679 -6.62 28.87 10.09
N SER A 680 -6.08 28.49 11.25
CA SER A 680 -6.88 28.12 12.40
C SER A 680 -7.82 29.28 12.72
N ALA A 681 -9.11 28.99 12.77
CA ALA A 681 -10.12 29.94 13.23
C ALA A 681 -9.84 30.42 14.66
N ASP A 682 -8.98 29.73 15.42
CA ASP A 682 -8.58 30.09 16.78
C ASP A 682 -7.69 31.34 16.87
N ASP A 683 -7.13 31.81 15.74
CA ASP A 683 -6.30 33.03 15.68
C ASP A 683 -7.12 34.33 15.62
N ILE A 684 -8.44 34.25 15.42
CA ILE A 684 -9.35 35.41 15.42
C ILE A 684 -9.88 35.62 16.84
N ARG A 685 -9.41 36.66 17.53
CA ARG A 685 -9.87 37.02 18.88
C ARG A 685 -10.26 38.48 18.97
N LEU A 686 -11.22 38.77 19.85
CA LEU A 686 -11.48 40.14 20.30
C LEU A 686 -10.33 40.57 21.22
N THR A 687 -9.51 41.50 20.75
CA THR A 687 -8.33 41.97 21.48
C THR A 687 -8.44 43.46 21.71
N GLY A 688 -8.17 43.89 22.94
CA GLY A 688 -8.02 45.29 23.31
C GLY A 688 -6.56 45.72 23.16
N VAL A 689 -6.30 46.72 22.33
CA VAL A 689 -4.96 47.22 22.02
C VAL A 689 -4.89 48.69 22.40
N ARG A 690 -3.94 49.08 23.26
CA ARG A 690 -3.81 50.47 23.73
C ARG A 690 -2.85 51.24 22.83
N LEU A 691 -3.32 52.34 22.25
CA LEU A 691 -2.54 53.15 21.32
C LEU A 691 -1.49 53.99 22.05
N LYS A 692 -0.21 53.80 21.70
CA LYS A 692 0.90 54.67 22.12
C LYS A 692 1.11 55.79 21.09
N ALA A 693 1.82 56.86 21.48
CA ALA A 693 2.18 57.98 20.59
C ALA A 693 2.81 57.58 19.24
N SER A 694 3.46 56.40 19.17
CA SER A 694 4.07 55.86 17.93
C SER A 694 3.07 55.15 17.00
N SER A 695 1.81 54.97 17.40
CA SER A 695 0.84 54.20 16.63
C SER A 695 0.49 54.88 15.30
N PRO A 696 0.47 54.12 14.18
CA PRO A 696 0.13 54.65 12.86
C PRO A 696 -1.34 55.07 12.69
N LEU A 697 -2.17 54.83 13.72
CA LEU A 697 -3.58 55.20 13.77
C LEU A 697 -3.83 56.58 14.39
N ILE A 698 -2.89 57.13 15.17
CA ILE A 698 -3.10 58.41 15.86
C ILE A 698 -3.35 59.53 14.84
N GLY A 699 -4.37 60.34 15.11
CA GLY A 699 -4.76 61.47 14.26
C GLY A 699 -5.53 61.06 13.00
N LYS A 700 -5.76 59.75 12.77
CA LYS A 700 -6.61 59.26 11.68
C LYS A 700 -8.01 58.92 12.18
N THR A 701 -8.98 59.10 11.31
CA THR A 701 -10.34 58.57 11.49
C THR A 701 -10.41 57.08 11.16
N ILE A 702 -11.49 56.41 11.57
CA ILE A 702 -11.77 55.02 11.17
C ILE A 702 -11.75 54.87 9.63
N VAL A 703 -12.29 55.86 8.91
CA VAL A 703 -12.33 55.85 7.43
C VAL A 703 -10.94 56.08 6.84
N SER A 704 -10.23 57.12 7.29
CA SER A 704 -8.91 57.47 6.73
C SER A 704 -7.80 56.48 7.10
N SER A 705 -7.97 55.74 8.19
CA SER A 705 -7.07 54.63 8.55
C SER A 705 -7.30 53.37 7.72
N ASN A 706 -8.42 53.27 7.00
CA ASN A 706 -8.84 52.09 6.24
C ASN A 706 -8.70 50.79 7.06
N PHE A 707 -9.11 50.87 8.34
CA PHE A 707 -8.76 49.90 9.38
C PHE A 707 -9.06 48.45 8.98
N ARG A 708 -10.24 48.21 8.40
CA ARG A 708 -10.68 46.87 7.98
C ARG A 708 -9.78 46.25 6.92
N ASN A 709 -9.30 47.02 5.96
CA ASN A 709 -8.54 46.48 4.83
C ASN A 709 -7.04 46.45 5.10
N VAL A 710 -6.52 47.42 5.86
CA VAL A 710 -5.09 47.49 6.19
C VAL A 710 -4.72 46.46 7.25
N TRP A 711 -5.56 46.31 8.28
CA TRP A 711 -5.29 45.43 9.41
C TRP A 711 -6.08 44.12 9.36
N GLU A 712 -6.88 43.89 8.31
CA GLU A 712 -7.78 42.72 8.16
C GLU A 712 -8.60 42.44 9.43
N SER A 713 -9.00 43.50 10.12
CA SER A 713 -9.61 43.41 11.45
C SER A 713 -10.88 44.26 11.54
N LEU A 714 -11.86 43.77 12.28
CA LEU A 714 -13.11 44.48 12.54
C LEU A 714 -13.01 45.26 13.84
N LEU A 715 -13.05 46.59 13.75
CA LEU A 715 -13.17 47.46 14.91
C LEU A 715 -14.55 47.31 15.56
N VAL A 716 -14.59 47.01 16.86
CA VAL A 716 -15.82 46.78 17.64
C VAL A 716 -16.14 47.99 18.51
N SER A 717 -15.15 48.55 19.21
CA SER A 717 -15.32 49.78 20.00
C SER A 717 -13.99 50.49 20.24
N VAL A 718 -14.07 51.78 20.57
CA VAL A 718 -12.93 52.58 21.02
C VAL A 718 -13.18 53.00 22.45
N GLN A 719 -12.30 52.63 23.37
CA GLN A 719 -12.41 53.00 24.77
C GLN A 719 -11.51 54.20 25.07
N ARG A 720 -12.11 55.29 25.56
CA ARG A 720 -11.43 56.55 25.92
C ARG A 720 -11.87 56.96 27.31
N ASP A 721 -10.93 57.22 28.21
CA ASP A 721 -11.18 57.65 29.59
C ASP A 721 -12.16 56.75 30.38
N GLY A 722 -12.24 55.46 30.02
CA GLY A 722 -13.11 54.46 30.65
C GLY A 722 -14.42 54.19 29.92
N ASP A 723 -14.86 55.08 29.03
CA ASP A 723 -16.12 54.95 28.27
C ASP A 723 -15.92 54.23 26.94
N TYR A 724 -16.88 53.37 26.57
CA TYR A 724 -16.89 52.66 25.29
C TYR A 724 -17.65 53.46 24.22
N LEU A 725 -16.91 54.00 23.26
CA LEU A 725 -17.46 54.69 22.10
C LEU A 725 -17.81 53.68 21.01
N GLN A 726 -19.03 53.78 20.47
CA GLN A 726 -19.38 53.04 19.25
C GLN A 726 -18.53 53.55 18.07
N PRO A 727 -18.05 52.66 17.20
CA PRO A 727 -17.17 53.04 16.10
C PRO A 727 -17.92 53.84 15.03
N ASP A 728 -17.97 55.16 15.19
CA ASP A 728 -18.49 56.09 14.19
C ASP A 728 -17.39 56.48 13.18
N PRO A 729 -17.69 56.51 11.87
CA PRO A 729 -16.73 56.84 10.81
C PRO A 729 -15.87 58.11 11.03
N SER A 730 -16.39 59.06 11.81
CA SER A 730 -15.74 60.35 12.11
C SER A 730 -14.80 60.32 13.33
N ILE A 731 -14.79 59.25 14.13
CA ILE A 731 -13.96 59.15 15.34
C ILE A 731 -12.49 59.16 14.95
N VAL A 732 -11.74 60.10 15.53
CA VAL A 732 -10.29 60.22 15.42
C VAL A 732 -9.62 59.50 16.59
N PHE A 733 -8.70 58.59 16.28
CA PHE A 733 -7.90 57.90 17.30
C PHE A 733 -6.92 58.85 17.99
N SER A 734 -6.90 58.81 19.32
CA SER A 734 -6.04 59.63 20.17
C SER A 734 -5.08 58.76 20.96
N GLU A 735 -3.98 59.36 21.42
CA GLU A 735 -3.04 58.67 22.31
C GLU A 735 -3.74 58.25 23.61
N GLY A 736 -3.51 57.00 24.02
CA GLY A 736 -4.11 56.43 25.23
C GLY A 736 -5.44 55.71 25.01
N ASP A 737 -6.07 55.85 23.83
CA ASP A 737 -7.26 55.08 23.46
C ASP A 737 -6.98 53.57 23.47
N THR A 738 -7.93 52.78 23.94
CA THR A 738 -7.90 51.32 23.80
C THR A 738 -8.87 50.88 22.71
N ILE A 739 -8.34 50.37 21.60
CA ILE A 739 -9.11 49.85 20.49
C ILE A 739 -9.48 48.38 20.78
N TRP A 740 -10.77 48.07 20.75
CA TRP A 740 -11.25 46.69 20.76
C TRP A 740 -11.56 46.25 19.34
N ALA A 741 -10.78 45.30 18.82
CA ALA A 741 -10.94 44.79 17.46
C ALA A 741 -10.91 43.27 17.41
N VAL A 742 -11.66 42.70 16.46
CA VAL A 742 -11.69 41.27 16.16
C VAL A 742 -10.82 41.03 14.94
N GLY A 743 -9.76 40.24 15.09
CA GLY A 743 -8.82 39.95 14.02
C GLY A 743 -7.67 39.08 14.51
N SER A 744 -6.65 38.92 13.65
CA SER A 744 -5.43 38.19 14.02
C SER A 744 -4.67 38.94 15.11
N VAL A 745 -4.39 38.26 16.24
CA VAL A 745 -3.65 38.84 17.38
C VAL A 745 -2.31 39.43 16.95
N LYS A 746 -1.60 38.80 16.01
CA LYS A 746 -0.32 39.29 15.49
C LYS A 746 -0.47 40.63 14.77
N ARG A 747 -1.48 40.76 13.91
CA ARG A 747 -1.72 42.00 13.15
C ARG A 747 -2.25 43.12 14.02
N LEU A 748 -3.02 42.79 15.06
CA LEU A 748 -3.50 43.75 16.04
C LEU A 748 -2.39 44.26 16.95
N ALA A 749 -1.37 43.44 17.25
CA ALA A 749 -0.20 43.88 18.03
C ALA A 749 0.63 44.95 17.30
N ASP A 750 0.71 44.89 15.97
CA ASP A 750 1.43 45.90 15.15
C ASP A 750 0.80 47.30 15.23
N ILE A 751 -0.45 47.41 15.71
CA ILE A 751 -1.18 48.67 15.87
C ILE A 751 -0.74 49.43 17.13
N GLU A 752 -0.26 48.71 18.14
CA GLU A 752 0.03 49.23 19.48
C GLU A 752 1.14 50.30 19.48
N GLY A 753 2.04 50.21 18.49
CA GLY A 753 3.15 51.15 18.27
C GLY A 753 4.39 50.88 19.08
#